data_AF-A0A511BS05-F1
#
_entry.id   AF-A0A511BS05-F1
#
_cell.length_a   1.000
_cell.length_b   1.000
_cell.length_c   1.000
_cell.angle_alpha   90.00
_cell.angle_beta   90.00
_cell.angle_gamma   90.00
#
_symmetry.space_group_name_H-M   'P 1'
#
loop_
_entity.id
_entity.type
_entity.pdbx_description
1 polymer ?
#
loop_
_entity_poly.entity_id
_entity_poly.type
_entity_poly.pdbx_seq_one_letter_code
_entity_poly.pdbx_strand_id
1 'polypeptide(L)'
;MPVSEIIDPADSDAGNRRRRFIEVVGPILGVILVVVVILVVALHSYHTTRKGVIALSQDLLREQQKHITQEVSDYLAPAPATATVARDLLTDPVTEEPPRIFLAYGASMLRNVSQVESFYLADDRGQFWFIDRAPRDIADGMEWVHLDRKKDVFRHWYYDKSGKLVRTTDTPAKHYDPRQRPWYEGAFDHPDLNWSDPYPTVATQQLIVTAASVLHTDDGHQAVFAINISLNRLTDFLAAMKIGRSGQAVVVDQKGRLVAGTHLLDVAKAANWSFDRMLLNPKTQPVFTRALALFHIYGSGVHLIKAHDTQYVTIMASLHHIRPGWILMLNAPENDFAAFTAAAGRQGLLFSLVIVVLAALLAGFLVRQSRRSERLQRRLDRQQAQTRAESNALNALAGTTNLLDPTHDAPLLTQRLAELAESRRVSLWRTVGNDERLLCEDAYDSDSDTHSAGMELSHDDLGAFFALLLEGDVIESHEAGTQEGLRTFQRIVMTQIDARSVYIQPIQARGSVIGMVVLEDARRPHAVSHVIAIVAEIAAIRFAALQGLENETAKPQNRHTDDRSAVETRMNEGFLAAPGESGSGAFAAGKYAMVSIATILFEDTAADSSVDLIPVVQTLVTKFQEVVRRDHIFSAQILGNRVVLIGECAQEPDIDAVRRVADALLALREIALITLSDAELTPSFRIGLDVGRAFGAVLGDDPGLFNVWGEAAQTSELLAVSAPDSGTIQVSETAYALLRDYYLFRPRGMFYLPVLGITNTYVLAARR
;
A
#
# COMPACT_ATOMS: atom_id res chain seq x y z
N MET A 1 -21.39 -1.69 -37.91
CA MET A 1 -22.05 -2.31 -36.74
C MET A 1 -21.13 -3.41 -36.25
N PRO A 2 -20.84 -3.52 -34.94
CA PRO A 2 -21.81 -3.45 -33.84
C PRO A 2 -21.65 -2.23 -32.94
N VAL A 3 -22.76 -1.88 -32.29
CA VAL A 3 -22.92 -0.80 -31.31
C VAL A 3 -23.19 -1.47 -29.97
N SER A 4 -22.35 -1.22 -28.97
CA SER A 4 -22.66 -1.54 -27.58
C SER A 4 -21.78 -0.73 -26.64
N GLU A 5 -22.21 0.48 -26.28
CA GLU A 5 -21.95 1.05 -24.95
C GLU A 5 -22.93 2.19 -24.70
N ILE A 6 -24.11 1.87 -24.15
CA ILE A 6 -24.98 2.84 -23.49
C ILE A 6 -25.04 2.39 -22.03
N ILE A 7 -24.51 3.22 -21.15
CA ILE A 7 -24.44 2.99 -19.70
C ILE A 7 -25.68 3.65 -19.06
N ASP A 8 -26.45 2.87 -18.28
CA ASP A 8 -27.63 3.30 -17.51
C ASP A 8 -27.21 3.75 -16.08
N PRO A 9 -27.66 4.90 -15.53
CA PRO A 9 -27.10 5.53 -14.32
C PRO A 9 -27.59 4.98 -12.96
N ALA A 10 -28.34 3.87 -12.90
CA ALA A 10 -29.08 3.47 -11.69
C ALA A 10 -28.42 2.41 -10.78
N ASP A 11 -27.18 2.00 -11.02
CA ASP A 11 -26.47 0.99 -10.20
C ASP A 11 -25.58 1.65 -9.12
N SER A 12 -26.19 2.06 -7.99
CA SER A 12 -25.50 2.79 -6.91
C SER A 12 -24.61 1.90 -6.01
N ASP A 13 -24.77 0.57 -6.06
CA ASP A 13 -23.93 -0.37 -5.33
C ASP A 13 -22.67 -0.79 -6.12
N ALA A 14 -22.76 -0.85 -7.46
CA ALA A 14 -21.58 -0.94 -8.30
C ALA A 14 -20.71 0.31 -8.14
N GLY A 15 -21.31 1.50 -8.06
CA GLY A 15 -20.62 2.77 -7.80
C GLY A 15 -19.84 2.78 -6.48
N ASN A 16 -20.42 2.27 -5.39
CA ASN A 16 -19.80 2.27 -4.05
C ASN A 16 -18.69 1.22 -3.88
N ARG A 17 -18.84 0.01 -4.45
CA ARG A 17 -17.74 -0.98 -4.47
C ARG A 17 -16.59 -0.51 -5.37
N ARG A 18 -16.90 0.07 -6.54
CA ARG A 18 -15.90 0.61 -7.46
C ARG A 18 -15.19 1.82 -6.86
N ARG A 19 -15.89 2.71 -6.15
CA ARG A 19 -15.28 3.81 -5.37
C ARG A 19 -14.35 3.29 -4.27
N ARG A 20 -14.80 2.36 -3.42
CA ARG A 20 -13.94 1.78 -2.37
C ARG A 20 -12.72 1.06 -2.94
N PHE A 21 -12.88 0.36 -4.07
CA PHE A 21 -11.76 -0.30 -4.74
C PHE A 21 -10.80 0.74 -5.33
N ILE A 22 -11.28 1.78 -5.99
CA ILE A 22 -10.44 2.87 -6.55
C ILE A 22 -9.73 3.65 -5.43
N GLU A 23 -10.39 3.92 -4.31
CA GLU A 23 -9.83 4.70 -3.20
C GLU A 23 -8.72 3.95 -2.43
N VAL A 24 -8.77 2.62 -2.37
CA VAL A 24 -7.73 1.82 -1.68
C VAL A 24 -6.70 1.26 -2.66
N VAL A 25 -7.13 0.72 -3.80
CA VAL A 25 -6.24 0.09 -4.79
C VAL A 25 -5.54 1.13 -5.64
N GLY A 26 -6.19 2.25 -5.98
CA GLY A 26 -5.59 3.32 -6.80
C GLY A 26 -4.28 3.87 -6.25
N PRO A 27 -4.19 4.29 -4.97
CA PRO A 27 -2.95 4.77 -4.37
C PRO A 27 -1.86 3.69 -4.31
N ILE A 28 -2.23 2.44 -4.01
CA ILE A 28 -1.29 1.31 -3.94
C ILE A 28 -0.70 1.02 -5.32
N LEU A 29 -1.54 0.97 -6.35
CA LEU A 29 -1.11 0.72 -7.73
C LEU A 29 -0.26 1.88 -8.26
N GLY A 30 -0.58 3.12 -7.88
CA GLY A 30 0.25 4.29 -8.13
C GLY A 30 1.64 4.21 -7.49
N VAL A 31 1.73 3.78 -6.23
CA VAL A 31 3.03 3.57 -5.56
C VAL A 31 3.81 2.43 -6.22
N ILE A 32 3.17 1.32 -6.57
CA ILE A 32 3.83 0.20 -7.26
C ILE A 32 4.40 0.69 -8.61
N LEU A 33 3.63 1.47 -9.38
CA LEU A 33 4.10 2.03 -10.64
C LEU A 33 5.32 2.95 -10.43
N VAL A 34 5.27 3.84 -9.44
CA VAL A 34 6.39 4.73 -9.10
C VAL A 34 7.62 3.93 -8.68
N VAL A 35 7.46 2.88 -7.85
CA VAL A 35 8.55 2.00 -7.42
C VAL A 35 9.17 1.28 -8.63
N VAL A 36 8.36 0.76 -9.55
CA VAL A 36 8.84 0.10 -10.76
C VAL A 36 9.61 1.08 -11.65
N VAL A 37 9.09 2.30 -11.86
CA VAL A 37 9.78 3.34 -12.65
C VAL A 37 11.11 3.72 -11.99
N ILE A 38 11.14 3.93 -10.67
CA ILE A 38 12.37 4.22 -9.92
C ILE A 38 13.37 3.07 -10.07
N LEU A 39 12.93 1.82 -9.95
CA LEU A 39 13.79 0.65 -10.07
C LEU A 39 14.38 0.53 -11.48
N VAL A 40 13.56 0.74 -12.52
CA VAL A 40 14.00 0.72 -13.91
C VAL A 40 15.00 1.84 -14.18
N VAL A 41 14.72 3.06 -13.73
CA VAL A 41 15.63 4.21 -13.86
C VAL A 41 16.92 3.97 -13.08
N ALA A 42 16.86 3.41 -11.87
CA ALA A 42 18.04 3.10 -11.06
C ALA A 42 18.91 2.02 -11.71
N LEU A 43 18.32 0.93 -12.20
CA LEU A 43 19.04 -0.13 -12.91
C LEU A 43 19.63 0.36 -14.23
N HIS A 44 18.86 1.13 -14.99
CA HIS A 44 19.34 1.73 -16.24
C HIS A 44 20.48 2.71 -15.96
N SER A 45 20.32 3.62 -14.99
CA SER A 45 21.35 4.57 -14.56
C SER A 45 22.60 3.85 -14.07
N TYR A 46 22.47 2.78 -13.29
CA TYR A 46 23.61 1.98 -12.84
C TYR A 46 24.38 1.36 -14.00
N HIS A 47 23.67 0.75 -14.97
CA HIS A 47 24.31 0.19 -16.17
C HIS A 47 24.93 1.25 -17.07
N THR A 48 24.24 2.37 -17.30
CA THR A 48 24.72 3.46 -18.16
C THR A 48 25.90 4.19 -17.53
N THR A 49 25.89 4.42 -16.21
CA THR A 49 27.02 5.00 -15.47
C THR A 49 28.21 4.07 -15.50
N ARG A 50 28.02 2.76 -15.27
CA ARG A 50 29.12 1.78 -15.35
C ARG A 50 29.74 1.74 -16.75
N LYS A 51 28.92 1.71 -17.81
CA LYS A 51 29.41 1.72 -19.21
C LYS A 51 30.08 3.05 -19.57
N GLY A 52 29.49 4.18 -19.19
CA GLY A 52 30.00 5.52 -19.47
C GLY A 52 31.31 5.81 -18.76
N VAL A 53 31.49 5.30 -17.53
CA VAL A 53 32.76 5.43 -16.80
C VAL A 53 33.86 4.58 -17.44
N ILE A 54 33.56 3.38 -17.96
CA ILE A 54 34.56 2.59 -18.68
C ILE A 54 35.01 3.31 -19.95
N ALA A 55 34.09 3.97 -20.67
CA ALA A 55 34.42 4.75 -21.87
C ALA A 55 35.21 6.03 -21.54
N LEU A 56 34.77 6.82 -20.53
CA LEU A 56 35.50 8.02 -20.07
C LEU A 56 36.87 7.66 -19.49
N SER A 57 36.96 6.50 -18.83
CA SER A 57 38.21 5.96 -18.34
C SER A 57 39.14 5.60 -19.49
N GLN A 58 38.67 5.10 -20.63
CA GLN A 58 39.55 4.78 -21.76
C GLN A 58 40.26 6.01 -22.35
N ASP A 59 39.56 7.15 -22.49
CA ASP A 59 40.19 8.37 -23.00
C ASP A 59 41.16 8.98 -21.98
N LEU A 60 40.78 9.01 -20.71
CA LEU A 60 41.69 9.43 -19.64
C LEU A 60 42.89 8.49 -19.52
N LEU A 61 42.70 7.18 -19.65
CA LEU A 61 43.77 6.19 -19.61
C LEU A 61 44.69 6.27 -20.83
N ARG A 62 44.18 6.65 -22.00
CA ARG A 62 45.02 6.93 -23.19
C ARG A 62 45.88 8.17 -22.98
N GLU A 63 45.32 9.22 -22.38
CA GLU A 63 46.10 10.42 -22.05
C GLU A 63 47.15 10.11 -20.97
N GLN A 64 46.78 9.34 -19.94
CA GLN A 64 47.70 8.83 -18.93
C GLN A 64 48.78 7.92 -19.54
N GLN A 65 48.42 7.06 -20.50
CA GLN A 65 49.38 6.24 -21.24
C GLN A 65 50.43 7.12 -21.90
N LYS A 66 50.00 8.16 -22.61
CA LYS A 66 50.92 9.09 -23.30
C LYS A 66 51.84 9.79 -22.30
N HIS A 67 51.27 10.30 -21.20
CA HIS A 67 52.05 10.95 -20.14
C HIS A 67 53.09 10.01 -19.52
N ILE A 68 52.69 8.81 -19.10
CA ILE A 68 53.59 7.86 -18.43
C ILE A 68 54.66 7.34 -19.40
N THR A 69 54.31 7.09 -20.67
CA THR A 69 55.28 6.71 -21.69
C THR A 69 56.31 7.83 -21.91
N GLN A 70 55.85 9.08 -21.93
CA GLN A 70 56.72 10.24 -22.03
C GLN A 70 57.64 10.35 -20.80
N GLU A 71 57.11 10.20 -19.59
CA GLU A 71 57.88 10.32 -18.34
C GLU A 71 58.99 9.25 -18.24
N VAL A 72 58.70 8.01 -18.63
CA VAL A 72 59.70 6.93 -18.72
C VAL A 72 60.70 7.20 -19.84
N SER A 73 60.25 7.76 -20.96
CA SER A 73 61.15 8.13 -22.06
C SER A 73 62.09 9.27 -21.65
N ASP A 74 61.58 10.28 -20.95
CA ASP A 74 62.34 11.42 -20.41
C ASP A 74 63.33 10.98 -19.34
N TYR A 75 63.01 9.94 -18.56
CA TYR A 75 63.95 9.33 -17.63
C TYR A 75 65.18 8.74 -18.34
N LEU A 76 64.97 8.10 -19.50
CA LEU A 76 66.03 7.44 -20.26
C LEU A 76 66.72 8.37 -21.28
N ALA A 77 66.08 9.47 -21.67
CA ALA A 77 66.54 10.45 -22.66
C ALA A 77 67.94 11.05 -22.40
N PRO A 78 68.42 11.23 -21.15
CA PRO A 78 69.76 11.77 -20.93
C PRO A 78 70.87 10.93 -21.54
N ALA A 79 70.72 9.61 -21.63
CA ALA A 79 71.76 8.75 -22.20
C ALA A 79 72.03 9.01 -23.71
N PRO A 80 71.04 8.91 -24.62
CA PRO A 80 71.27 9.19 -26.04
C PRO A 80 71.77 10.62 -26.29
N ALA A 81 71.21 11.60 -25.58
CA ALA A 81 71.62 13.00 -25.70
C ALA A 81 73.08 13.20 -25.28
N THR A 82 73.49 12.58 -24.17
CA THR A 82 74.86 12.65 -23.66
C THR A 82 75.84 11.93 -24.57
N ALA A 83 75.48 10.77 -25.11
CA ALA A 83 76.36 10.02 -26.01
C ALA A 83 76.69 10.84 -27.26
N THR A 84 75.69 11.56 -27.79
CA THR A 84 75.85 12.47 -28.93
C THR A 84 76.81 13.62 -28.58
N VAL A 85 76.61 14.29 -27.44
CA VAL A 85 77.48 15.41 -27.01
C VAL A 85 78.90 14.94 -26.73
N ALA A 86 79.05 13.80 -26.06
CA ALA A 86 80.35 13.24 -25.74
C ALA A 86 81.13 12.85 -27.01
N ARG A 87 80.44 12.35 -28.04
CA ARG A 87 81.04 12.05 -29.34
C ARG A 87 81.67 13.26 -30.00
N ASP A 88 80.99 14.39 -29.94
CA ASP A 88 81.47 15.62 -30.58
C ASP A 88 82.53 16.36 -29.72
N LEU A 89 82.61 16.03 -28.42
CA LEU A 89 83.50 16.69 -27.45
C LEU A 89 84.79 15.91 -27.13
N LEU A 90 84.75 14.57 -27.17
CA LEU A 90 85.83 13.70 -26.73
C LEU A 90 86.64 13.18 -27.93
N THR A 91 87.56 14.00 -28.44
CA THR A 91 88.50 13.63 -29.51
C THR A 91 89.91 13.32 -28.98
N ASP A 92 90.21 13.66 -27.73
CA ASP A 92 91.52 13.42 -27.13
C ASP A 92 91.84 11.91 -27.05
N PRO A 93 93.09 11.48 -27.30
CA PRO A 93 93.54 10.09 -27.13
C PRO A 93 93.30 9.56 -25.71
N VAL A 94 92.84 8.29 -25.61
CA VAL A 94 92.70 7.61 -24.32
C VAL A 94 94.06 7.07 -23.88
N THR A 95 94.62 7.58 -22.78
CA THR A 95 95.95 7.21 -22.28
C THR A 95 95.92 6.76 -20.81
N GLU A 96 97.09 6.41 -20.25
CA GLU A 96 97.26 6.18 -18.80
C GLU A 96 97.10 7.49 -17.98
N GLU A 97 97.12 8.66 -18.62
CA GLU A 97 96.83 9.94 -17.95
C GLU A 97 95.32 10.20 -17.84
N PRO A 98 94.85 10.90 -16.78
CA PRO A 98 93.42 11.18 -16.59
C PRO A 98 92.84 12.01 -17.75
N PRO A 99 91.80 11.53 -18.45
CA PRO A 99 91.17 12.25 -19.56
C PRO A 99 90.31 13.40 -19.02
N ARG A 100 90.91 14.60 -18.94
CA ARG A 100 90.33 15.76 -18.22
C ARG A 100 88.94 16.15 -18.72
N ILE A 101 88.71 16.16 -20.03
CA ILE A 101 87.41 16.54 -20.62
C ILE A 101 86.35 15.51 -20.24
N PHE A 102 86.64 14.21 -20.39
CA PHE A 102 85.75 13.12 -19.99
C PHE A 102 85.38 13.20 -18.51
N LEU A 103 86.37 13.39 -17.64
CA LEU A 103 86.16 13.45 -16.19
C LEU A 103 85.36 14.70 -15.77
N ALA A 104 85.66 15.87 -16.35
CA ALA A 104 84.94 17.10 -16.07
C ALA A 104 83.48 17.04 -16.56
N TYR A 105 83.28 16.53 -17.77
CA TYR A 105 81.96 16.32 -18.36
C TYR A 105 81.14 15.32 -17.55
N GLY A 106 81.71 14.14 -17.28
CA GLY A 106 81.07 13.10 -16.49
C GLY A 106 80.71 13.57 -15.09
N ALA A 107 81.59 14.32 -14.42
CA ALA A 107 81.30 14.89 -13.10
C ALA A 107 80.16 15.92 -13.15
N SER A 108 80.11 16.76 -14.19
CA SER A 108 79.03 17.72 -14.38
C SER A 108 77.69 17.00 -14.59
N MET A 109 77.68 15.98 -15.43
CA MET A 109 76.48 15.21 -15.73
C MET A 109 76.01 14.40 -14.52
N LEU A 110 76.90 13.74 -13.78
CA LEU A 110 76.53 12.98 -12.57
C LEU A 110 75.95 13.86 -11.45
N ARG A 111 76.35 15.14 -11.37
CA ARG A 111 75.77 16.12 -10.43
C ARG A 111 74.37 16.57 -10.82
N ASN A 112 74.12 16.75 -12.12
CA ASN A 112 72.88 17.36 -12.61
C ASN A 112 71.84 16.33 -13.11
N VAL A 113 72.27 15.10 -13.41
CA VAL A 113 71.41 14.03 -13.96
C VAL A 113 71.49 12.82 -13.04
N SER A 114 70.51 12.73 -12.14
CA SER A 114 70.43 11.67 -11.13
C SER A 114 70.21 10.26 -11.68
N GLN A 115 69.65 10.15 -12.90
CA GLN A 115 69.36 8.91 -13.60
C GLN A 115 70.61 8.17 -14.08
N VAL A 116 71.68 8.91 -14.37
CA VAL A 116 72.95 8.33 -14.80
C VAL A 116 73.67 7.74 -13.59
N GLU A 117 74.11 6.50 -13.72
CA GLU A 117 74.91 5.81 -12.72
C GLU A 117 76.39 6.20 -12.86
N SER A 118 76.99 5.95 -14.03
CA SER A 118 78.41 6.18 -14.30
C SER A 118 78.68 6.37 -15.80
N PHE A 119 79.88 6.87 -16.13
CA PHE A 119 80.37 7.00 -17.51
C PHE A 119 81.63 6.16 -17.70
N TYR A 120 81.76 5.54 -18.86
CA TYR A 120 82.86 4.66 -19.28
C TYR A 120 83.53 5.23 -20.53
N LEU A 121 84.85 5.08 -20.60
CA LEU A 121 85.66 5.40 -21.78
C LEU A 121 86.72 4.31 -21.96
N ALA A 122 86.74 3.65 -23.11
CA ALA A 122 87.81 2.71 -23.45
C ALA A 122 88.25 2.82 -24.90
N ASP A 123 89.51 2.49 -25.18
CA ASP A 123 90.04 2.37 -26.55
C ASP A 123 90.26 0.92 -27.00
N ASP A 124 90.58 0.73 -28.27
CA ASP A 124 90.96 -0.53 -28.91
C ASP A 124 92.22 -1.18 -28.30
N ARG A 125 93.11 -0.37 -27.70
CA ARG A 125 94.28 -0.80 -26.93
C ARG A 125 93.88 -1.35 -25.55
N GLY A 126 92.64 -1.13 -25.10
CA GLY A 126 92.10 -1.60 -23.82
C GLY A 126 92.41 -0.68 -22.64
N GLN A 127 92.84 0.56 -22.88
CA GLN A 127 92.83 1.60 -21.86
C GLN A 127 91.40 1.83 -21.40
N PHE A 128 91.20 2.04 -20.10
CA PHE A 128 89.86 2.19 -19.54
C PHE A 128 89.83 3.19 -18.40
N TRP A 129 88.87 4.10 -18.48
CA TRP A 129 88.52 5.06 -17.46
C TRP A 129 87.02 4.99 -17.18
N PHE A 130 86.66 5.10 -15.91
CA PHE A 130 85.28 5.42 -15.56
C PHE A 130 85.18 6.46 -14.46
N ILE A 131 84.03 7.10 -14.42
CA ILE A 131 83.66 8.04 -13.38
C ILE A 131 82.28 7.69 -12.83
N ASP A 132 82.18 7.70 -11.50
CA ASP A 132 80.97 7.43 -10.72
C ASP A 132 80.85 8.45 -9.58
N ARG A 133 79.72 8.44 -8.86
CA ARG A 133 79.55 9.19 -7.61
C ARG A 133 80.32 8.48 -6.50
N ALA A 134 80.99 9.26 -5.67
CA ALA A 134 81.69 8.70 -4.51
C ALA A 134 80.70 7.99 -3.55
N PRO A 135 81.17 7.03 -2.74
CA PRO A 135 80.33 6.36 -1.77
C PRO A 135 79.81 7.35 -0.72
N ARG A 136 78.76 6.95 0.02
CA ARG A 136 78.00 7.84 0.92
C ARG A 136 78.83 8.48 2.03
N ASP A 137 80.01 7.95 2.35
CA ASP A 137 80.97 8.55 3.29
C ASP A 137 81.58 9.86 2.76
N ILE A 138 81.52 10.10 1.45
CA ILE A 138 82.02 11.30 0.77
C ILE A 138 80.83 11.96 0.04
N ALA A 139 80.04 12.72 0.81
CA ALA A 139 78.82 13.36 0.33
C ALA A 139 79.07 14.28 -0.88
N ASP A 140 78.26 14.13 -1.93
CA ASP A 140 78.36 14.85 -3.21
C ASP A 140 79.73 14.74 -3.91
N GLY A 141 80.53 13.72 -3.56
CA GLY A 141 81.85 13.47 -4.15
C GLY A 141 81.79 12.72 -5.48
N MET A 142 82.95 12.64 -6.15
CA MET A 142 83.17 11.89 -7.38
C MET A 142 84.24 10.82 -7.19
N GLU A 143 84.07 9.71 -7.86
CA GLU A 143 85.03 8.62 -7.92
C GLU A 143 85.56 8.50 -9.35
N TRP A 144 86.86 8.63 -9.52
CA TRP A 144 87.54 8.39 -10.79
C TRP A 144 88.27 7.07 -10.71
N VAL A 145 88.15 6.25 -11.76
CA VAL A 145 88.75 4.92 -11.77
C VAL A 145 89.47 4.65 -13.08
N HIS A 146 90.67 4.09 -12.98
CA HIS A 146 91.49 3.66 -14.10
C HIS A 146 91.86 2.18 -13.97
N LEU A 147 91.87 1.46 -15.08
CA LEU A 147 92.36 0.09 -15.14
C LEU A 147 93.87 0.04 -15.41
N ASP A 148 94.65 -0.26 -14.38
CA ASP A 148 96.07 -0.56 -14.52
C ASP A 148 96.23 -2.04 -14.93
N ARG A 149 96.23 -2.30 -16.23
CA ARG A 149 96.33 -3.66 -16.80
C ARG A 149 97.62 -4.37 -16.46
N LYS A 150 98.72 -3.63 -16.21
CA LYS A 150 100.02 -4.23 -15.86
C LYS A 150 99.98 -4.83 -14.45
N LYS A 151 99.21 -4.21 -13.54
CA LYS A 151 99.04 -4.64 -12.16
C LYS A 151 97.75 -5.43 -11.91
N ASP A 152 96.86 -5.51 -12.90
CA ASP A 152 95.53 -6.10 -12.80
C ASP A 152 94.69 -5.50 -11.64
N VAL A 153 94.74 -4.16 -11.51
CA VAL A 153 93.98 -3.43 -10.49
C VAL A 153 93.19 -2.26 -11.08
N PHE A 154 92.04 -1.98 -10.48
CA PHE A 154 91.36 -0.71 -10.62
C PHE A 154 91.94 0.26 -9.58
N ARG A 155 92.49 1.38 -10.04
CA ARG A 155 92.91 2.47 -9.16
C ARG A 155 91.80 3.49 -9.05
N HIS A 156 91.37 3.78 -7.83
CA HIS A 156 90.26 4.66 -7.49
C HIS A 156 90.77 5.94 -6.83
N TRP A 157 90.30 7.09 -7.30
CA TRP A 157 90.53 8.40 -6.68
C TRP A 157 89.18 9.02 -6.29
N TYR A 158 89.03 9.35 -5.01
CA TYR A 158 87.81 9.96 -4.48
C TYR A 158 88.01 11.44 -4.24
N TYR A 159 87.17 12.26 -4.85
CA TYR A 159 87.17 13.71 -4.73
C TYR A 159 85.90 14.17 -4.01
N ASP A 160 86.00 15.19 -3.16
CA ASP A 160 84.83 15.82 -2.57
C ASP A 160 84.13 16.80 -3.55
N LYS A 161 83.03 17.41 -3.10
CA LYS A 161 82.26 18.40 -3.86
C LYS A 161 83.08 19.62 -4.32
N SER A 162 84.15 19.96 -3.60
CA SER A 162 85.05 21.07 -3.95
C SER A 162 86.12 20.67 -4.97
N GLY A 163 86.18 19.39 -5.35
CA GLY A 163 87.18 18.84 -6.25
C GLY A 163 88.50 18.52 -5.56
N LYS A 164 88.53 18.46 -4.21
CA LYS A 164 89.73 18.09 -3.45
C LYS A 164 89.81 16.58 -3.31
N LEU A 165 90.99 16.02 -3.54
CA LEU A 165 91.26 14.59 -3.35
C LEU A 165 91.17 14.22 -1.87
N VAL A 166 90.33 13.24 -1.55
CA VAL A 166 90.07 12.73 -0.19
C VAL A 166 90.81 11.41 0.04
N ARG A 167 90.72 10.47 -0.90
CA ARG A 167 91.24 9.10 -0.74
C ARG A 167 91.67 8.51 -2.09
N THR A 168 92.69 7.64 -2.07
CA THR A 168 93.05 6.77 -3.20
C THR A 168 93.08 5.31 -2.73
N THR A 169 92.53 4.38 -3.51
CA THR A 169 92.55 2.93 -3.20
C THR A 169 92.73 2.10 -4.46
N ASP A 170 93.37 0.94 -4.38
CA ASP A 170 93.44 -0.03 -5.49
C ASP A 170 92.57 -1.26 -5.16
N THR A 171 91.80 -1.76 -6.13
CA THR A 171 91.02 -3.00 -6.01
C THR A 171 91.36 -3.99 -7.13
N PRO A 172 91.25 -5.32 -6.92
CA PRO A 172 91.57 -6.29 -7.96
C PRO A 172 90.66 -6.16 -9.19
N ALA A 173 91.24 -6.04 -10.38
CA ALA A 173 90.49 -5.94 -11.63
C ALA A 173 89.99 -7.30 -12.15
N LYS A 174 90.52 -8.42 -11.63
CA LYS A 174 90.09 -9.79 -11.97
C LYS A 174 90.12 -10.05 -13.48
N HIS A 175 91.19 -9.61 -14.15
CA HIS A 175 91.37 -9.74 -15.60
C HIS A 175 90.27 -9.08 -16.43
N TYR A 176 89.68 -7.98 -15.93
CA TYR A 176 88.68 -7.22 -16.67
C TYR A 176 89.26 -6.69 -17.99
N ASP A 177 88.63 -7.05 -19.11
CA ASP A 177 88.88 -6.46 -20.42
C ASP A 177 87.62 -5.68 -20.86
N PRO A 178 87.69 -4.34 -21.00
CA PRO A 178 86.55 -3.54 -21.45
C PRO A 178 86.07 -3.95 -22.85
N ARG A 179 86.94 -4.51 -23.69
CA ARG A 179 86.64 -4.81 -25.09
C ARG A 179 85.77 -6.05 -25.29
N GLN A 180 85.71 -6.91 -24.28
CA GLN A 180 84.87 -8.11 -24.26
C GLN A 180 83.50 -7.85 -23.61
N ARG A 181 83.20 -6.58 -23.30
CA ARG A 181 81.97 -6.21 -22.60
C ARG A 181 80.87 -5.91 -23.61
N PRO A 182 79.60 -6.26 -23.30
CA PRO A 182 78.48 -6.03 -24.21
C PRO A 182 78.33 -4.58 -24.69
N TRP A 183 78.72 -3.60 -23.86
CA TRP A 183 78.67 -2.19 -24.21
C TRP A 183 79.74 -1.77 -25.22
N TYR A 184 80.91 -2.41 -25.20
CA TYR A 184 82.02 -2.11 -26.10
C TYR A 184 81.80 -2.80 -27.44
N GLU A 185 81.59 -4.12 -27.44
CA GLU A 185 81.36 -4.90 -28.66
C GLU A 185 80.15 -4.38 -29.43
N GLY A 186 79.03 -4.16 -28.73
CA GLY A 186 77.80 -3.69 -29.36
C GLY A 186 77.87 -2.26 -29.89
N ALA A 187 78.81 -1.43 -29.42
CA ALA A 187 78.96 -0.07 -29.95
C ALA A 187 79.37 -0.09 -31.44
N PHE A 188 80.09 -1.12 -31.89
CA PHE A 188 80.52 -1.24 -33.29
C PHE A 188 79.41 -1.76 -34.21
N ASP A 189 78.38 -2.43 -33.67
CA ASP A 189 77.20 -2.85 -34.44
C ASP A 189 76.34 -1.63 -34.85
N HIS A 190 76.24 -0.64 -33.96
CA HIS A 190 75.52 0.61 -34.19
C HIS A 190 76.37 1.80 -33.72
N PRO A 191 77.27 2.33 -34.58
CA PRO A 191 78.30 3.32 -34.20
C PRO A 191 77.76 4.62 -33.59
N ASP A 192 76.58 5.05 -34.02
CA ASP A 192 75.96 6.28 -33.50
C ASP A 192 75.51 6.13 -32.04
N LEU A 193 74.77 5.07 -31.74
CA LEU A 193 74.29 4.75 -30.41
C LEU A 193 73.82 3.31 -30.35
N ASN A 194 74.42 2.52 -29.45
CA ASN A 194 73.97 1.18 -29.13
C ASN A 194 73.56 1.06 -27.66
N TRP A 195 72.50 0.30 -27.38
CA TRP A 195 72.13 -0.05 -26.01
C TRP A 195 72.46 -1.51 -25.73
N SER A 196 73.25 -1.76 -24.68
CA SER A 196 73.53 -3.12 -24.21
C SER A 196 72.28 -3.80 -23.65
N ASP A 197 72.24 -5.12 -23.65
CA ASP A 197 71.31 -5.84 -22.75
C ASP A 197 71.66 -5.57 -21.28
N PRO A 198 70.69 -5.69 -20.34
CA PRO A 198 70.95 -5.58 -18.91
C PRO A 198 72.05 -6.53 -18.42
N TYR A 199 73.00 -6.00 -17.64
CA TYR A 199 74.06 -6.81 -17.03
C TYR A 199 74.45 -6.27 -15.65
N PRO A 200 74.98 -7.11 -14.74
CA PRO A 200 75.42 -6.66 -13.42
C PRO A 200 76.76 -5.92 -13.50
N THR A 201 76.90 -4.86 -12.72
CA THR A 201 78.20 -4.21 -12.47
C THR A 201 79.14 -5.16 -11.72
N VAL A 202 80.44 -5.07 -12.01
CA VAL A 202 81.45 -5.94 -11.39
C VAL A 202 81.62 -5.65 -9.89
N ALA A 203 81.50 -4.38 -9.49
CA ALA A 203 81.74 -3.93 -8.12
C ALA A 203 80.52 -4.12 -7.21
N THR A 204 79.32 -3.72 -7.66
CA THR A 204 78.12 -3.62 -6.81
C THR A 204 77.05 -4.67 -7.10
N GLN A 205 77.20 -5.46 -8.17
CA GLN A 205 76.17 -6.38 -8.68
C GLN A 205 74.81 -5.71 -8.92
N GLN A 206 74.81 -4.39 -9.12
CA GLN A 206 73.61 -3.67 -9.54
C GLN A 206 73.38 -3.88 -11.02
N LEU A 207 72.13 -3.98 -11.43
CA LEU A 207 71.79 -4.13 -12.84
C LEU A 207 71.83 -2.77 -13.51
N ILE A 208 72.58 -2.69 -14.61
CA ILE A 208 72.69 -1.51 -15.44
C ILE A 208 72.35 -1.85 -16.87
N VAL A 209 71.97 -0.82 -17.61
CA VAL A 209 71.95 -0.81 -19.08
C VAL A 209 72.92 0.27 -19.54
N THR A 210 73.67 -0.01 -20.60
CA THR A 210 74.69 0.93 -21.09
C THR A 210 74.31 1.42 -22.48
N ALA A 211 74.23 2.73 -22.65
CA ALA A 211 74.21 3.37 -23.95
C ALA A 211 75.64 3.71 -24.35
N ALA A 212 76.10 3.24 -25.51
CA ALA A 212 77.47 3.37 -25.97
C ALA A 212 77.54 3.95 -27.38
N SER A 213 78.58 4.73 -27.67
CA SER A 213 78.84 5.34 -28.97
C SER A 213 80.32 5.28 -29.29
N VAL A 214 80.66 5.09 -30.57
CA VAL A 214 82.05 5.03 -31.04
C VAL A 214 82.58 6.45 -31.21
N LEU A 215 83.73 6.70 -30.60
CA LEU A 215 84.53 7.91 -30.72
C LEU A 215 85.69 7.68 -31.68
N HIS A 216 86.05 8.74 -32.40
CA HIS A 216 87.28 8.80 -33.18
C HIS A 216 88.23 9.74 -32.48
N THR A 217 89.38 9.22 -32.07
CA THR A 217 90.40 10.00 -31.38
C THR A 217 91.40 10.61 -32.37
N ASP A 218 92.03 11.72 -31.98
CA ASP A 218 92.97 12.46 -32.84
C ASP A 218 94.23 11.65 -33.20
N ASP A 219 94.58 10.62 -32.41
CA ASP A 219 95.67 9.68 -32.71
C ASP A 219 95.24 8.52 -33.64
N GLY A 220 94.01 8.57 -34.18
CA GLY A 220 93.49 7.62 -35.16
C GLY A 220 92.95 6.31 -34.56
N HIS A 221 92.90 6.20 -33.24
CA HIS A 221 92.36 5.05 -32.54
C HIS A 221 90.83 5.14 -32.39
N GLN A 222 90.18 3.97 -32.33
CA GLN A 222 88.76 3.88 -32.01
C GLN A 222 88.59 3.77 -30.50
N ALA A 223 87.76 4.65 -29.95
CA ALA A 223 87.34 4.59 -28.56
C ALA A 223 85.83 4.43 -28.46
N VAL A 224 85.35 4.00 -27.31
CA VAL A 224 83.93 3.85 -27.02
C VAL A 224 83.64 4.63 -25.76
N PHE A 225 82.74 5.58 -25.87
CA PHE A 225 82.14 6.27 -24.73
C PHE A 225 80.82 5.60 -24.38
N ALA A 226 80.63 5.34 -23.09
CA ALA A 226 79.47 4.64 -22.59
C ALA A 226 78.88 5.33 -21.35
N ILE A 227 77.56 5.19 -21.21
CA ILE A 227 76.77 5.80 -20.15
C ILE A 227 75.90 4.73 -19.55
N ASN A 228 76.01 4.55 -18.23
CA ASN A 228 75.27 3.53 -17.53
C ASN A 228 74.04 4.14 -16.88
N ILE A 229 72.87 3.55 -17.12
CA ILE A 229 71.64 3.83 -16.39
C ILE A 229 71.38 2.69 -15.42
N SER A 230 71.10 3.04 -14.17
CA SER A 230 70.74 2.07 -13.14
C SER A 230 69.32 1.55 -13.35
N LEU A 231 69.18 0.26 -13.62
CA LEU A 231 67.87 -0.40 -13.73
C LEU A 231 67.19 -0.57 -12.37
N ASN A 232 67.98 -0.58 -11.30
CA ASN A 232 67.50 -0.50 -9.94
C ASN A 232 66.79 0.85 -9.68
N ARG A 233 67.42 1.98 -10.02
CA ARG A 233 66.78 3.29 -9.86
C ARG A 233 65.60 3.47 -10.81
N LEU A 234 65.66 2.92 -12.02
CA LEU A 234 64.50 2.87 -12.91
C LEU A 234 63.36 2.08 -12.28
N THR A 235 63.65 0.95 -11.62
CA THR A 235 62.65 0.18 -10.89
C THR A 235 62.02 0.98 -9.75
N ASP A 236 62.83 1.70 -8.97
CA ASP A 236 62.34 2.56 -7.89
C ASP A 236 61.49 3.72 -8.44
N PHE A 237 61.91 4.31 -9.56
CA PHE A 237 61.14 5.32 -10.28
C PHE A 237 59.78 4.79 -10.73
N LEU A 238 59.76 3.61 -11.37
CA LEU A 238 58.52 2.96 -11.82
C LEU A 238 57.59 2.63 -10.63
N ALA A 239 58.14 2.23 -9.48
CA ALA A 239 57.38 1.95 -8.27
C ALA A 239 56.81 3.21 -7.59
N ALA A 240 57.47 4.36 -7.77
CA ALA A 240 57.02 5.65 -7.24
C ALA A 240 55.90 6.28 -8.07
N MET A 241 55.70 5.84 -9.33
CA MET A 241 54.63 6.33 -10.19
C MET A 241 53.25 5.99 -9.60
N LYS A 242 52.40 7.00 -9.40
CA LYS A 242 51.05 6.81 -8.86
C LYS A 242 50.09 6.31 -9.93
N ILE A 243 49.95 4.99 -10.04
CA ILE A 243 49.03 4.33 -10.97
C ILE A 243 47.87 3.70 -10.18
N GLY A 244 46.71 4.35 -10.21
CA GLY A 244 45.58 3.91 -9.37
C GLY A 244 45.96 3.90 -7.88
N ARG A 245 45.56 2.85 -7.15
CA ARG A 245 45.92 2.67 -5.73
C ARG A 245 46.99 1.61 -5.52
N SER A 246 46.99 0.59 -6.37
CA SER A 246 47.78 -0.63 -6.26
C SER A 246 48.41 -1.06 -7.59
N GLY A 247 48.48 -0.14 -8.56
CA GLY A 247 49.05 -0.43 -9.86
C GLY A 247 50.53 -0.76 -9.82
N GLN A 248 50.99 -1.56 -10.78
CA GLN A 248 52.40 -1.91 -10.95
C GLN A 248 52.83 -1.59 -12.38
N ALA A 249 54.10 -1.25 -12.54
CA ALA A 249 54.73 -0.99 -13.83
C ALA A 249 55.97 -1.84 -14.01
N VAL A 250 56.15 -2.34 -15.23
CA VAL A 250 57.33 -3.11 -15.64
C VAL A 250 57.77 -2.67 -17.03
N VAL A 251 59.06 -2.74 -17.28
CA VAL A 251 59.64 -2.65 -18.63
C VAL A 251 60.16 -4.02 -18.99
N VAL A 252 59.77 -4.50 -20.17
CA VAL A 252 60.23 -5.78 -20.73
C VAL A 252 60.72 -5.59 -22.15
N ASP A 253 61.43 -6.57 -22.67
CA ASP A 253 61.69 -6.64 -24.11
C ASP A 253 60.60 -7.44 -24.86
N GLN A 254 60.72 -7.54 -26.19
CA GLN A 254 59.77 -8.31 -27.02
C GLN A 254 59.70 -9.81 -26.67
N LYS A 255 60.71 -10.37 -26.00
CA LYS A 255 60.71 -11.78 -25.58
C LYS A 255 60.07 -11.96 -24.18
N GLY A 256 59.70 -10.87 -23.51
CA GLY A 256 59.18 -10.89 -22.15
C GLY A 256 60.26 -11.02 -21.07
N ARG A 257 61.50 -10.68 -21.39
CA ARG A 257 62.60 -10.55 -20.42
C ARG A 257 62.42 -9.24 -19.65
N LEU A 258 62.43 -9.32 -18.32
CA LEU A 258 62.26 -8.22 -17.39
C LEU A 258 63.51 -7.32 -17.38
N VAL A 259 63.31 -6.07 -17.73
CA VAL A 259 64.35 -5.03 -17.73
C VAL A 259 64.29 -4.22 -16.43
N ALA A 260 63.09 -3.79 -16.05
CA ALA A 260 62.84 -3.03 -14.82
C ALA A 260 61.44 -3.33 -14.28
N GLY A 261 61.28 -3.26 -12.96
CA GLY A 261 60.00 -3.53 -12.31
C GLY A 261 60.16 -4.18 -10.94
N THR A 262 59.08 -4.21 -10.17
CA THR A 262 59.07 -4.80 -8.82
C THR A 262 59.62 -6.23 -8.87
N HIS A 263 60.49 -6.60 -7.92
CA HIS A 263 61.20 -7.88 -7.87
C HIS A 263 62.29 -8.11 -8.93
N LEU A 264 62.78 -7.09 -9.64
CA LEU A 264 63.87 -7.21 -10.62
C LEU A 264 65.07 -8.01 -10.08
N LEU A 265 65.55 -7.67 -8.87
CA LEU A 265 66.71 -8.34 -8.28
C LEU A 265 66.43 -9.80 -7.90
N ASP A 266 65.21 -10.14 -7.51
CA ASP A 266 64.83 -11.51 -7.18
C ASP A 266 64.81 -12.38 -8.46
N VAL A 267 64.26 -11.83 -9.54
CA VAL A 267 64.27 -12.45 -10.87
C VAL A 267 65.71 -12.61 -11.39
N ALA A 268 66.54 -11.58 -11.24
CA ALA A 268 67.94 -11.61 -11.65
C ALA A 268 68.75 -12.68 -10.90
N LYS A 269 68.58 -12.79 -9.57
CA LYS A 269 69.22 -13.82 -8.74
C LYS A 269 68.77 -15.22 -9.14
N ALA A 270 67.47 -15.44 -9.34
CA ALA A 270 66.94 -16.72 -9.79
C ALA A 270 67.45 -17.12 -11.19
N ALA A 271 67.74 -16.12 -12.04
CA ALA A 271 68.29 -16.29 -13.38
C ALA A 271 69.84 -16.42 -13.42
N ASN A 272 70.51 -16.48 -12.26
CA ASN A 272 71.98 -16.39 -12.14
C ASN A 272 72.55 -15.21 -12.94
N TRP A 273 71.91 -14.04 -12.83
CA TRP A 273 72.32 -12.79 -13.47
C TRP A 273 72.40 -12.81 -15.01
N SER A 274 71.75 -13.80 -15.65
CA SER A 274 71.67 -13.92 -17.10
C SER A 274 70.36 -13.33 -17.60
N PHE A 275 70.44 -12.25 -18.37
CA PHE A 275 69.27 -11.55 -18.91
C PHE A 275 68.35 -12.46 -19.74
N ASP A 276 68.92 -13.41 -20.49
CA ASP A 276 68.16 -14.38 -21.29
C ASP A 276 67.18 -15.24 -20.49
N ARG A 277 67.42 -15.39 -19.17
CA ARG A 277 66.58 -16.17 -18.26
C ARG A 277 65.69 -15.32 -17.37
N MET A 278 65.76 -13.99 -17.47
CA MET A 278 64.96 -13.06 -16.66
C MET A 278 63.54 -12.90 -17.20
N LEU A 279 62.82 -13.99 -17.48
CA LEU A 279 61.49 -13.95 -18.09
C LEU A 279 60.37 -13.64 -17.07
N LEU A 280 59.30 -13.00 -17.54
CA LEU A 280 58.05 -12.89 -16.78
C LEU A 280 57.53 -14.30 -16.42
N ASN A 281 57.10 -14.48 -15.18
CA ASN A 281 56.59 -15.76 -14.70
C ASN A 281 55.06 -15.82 -14.79
N PRO A 282 54.45 -16.72 -15.60
CA PRO A 282 53.01 -16.78 -15.77
C PRO A 282 52.23 -17.08 -14.48
N LYS A 283 52.85 -17.74 -13.50
CA LYS A 283 52.20 -18.08 -12.22
C LYS A 283 52.12 -16.89 -11.28
N THR A 284 53.19 -16.08 -11.20
CA THR A 284 53.24 -14.92 -10.29
C THR A 284 52.79 -13.63 -10.97
N GLN A 285 52.95 -13.53 -12.29
CA GLN A 285 52.66 -12.35 -13.11
C GLN A 285 51.78 -12.69 -14.34
N PRO A 286 50.59 -13.31 -14.15
CA PRO A 286 49.73 -13.71 -15.26
C PRO A 286 49.19 -12.52 -16.06
N VAL A 287 48.96 -11.38 -15.41
CA VAL A 287 48.44 -10.16 -16.05
C VAL A 287 49.46 -9.62 -17.05
N PHE A 288 50.73 -9.46 -16.65
CA PHE A 288 51.80 -8.99 -17.55
C PHE A 288 52.10 -9.98 -18.68
N THR A 289 52.03 -11.28 -18.42
CA THR A 289 52.22 -12.30 -19.47
C THR A 289 51.13 -12.20 -20.54
N ARG A 290 49.87 -12.01 -20.12
CA ARG A 290 48.74 -11.85 -21.05
C ARG A 290 48.75 -10.49 -21.74
N ALA A 291 49.22 -9.44 -21.06
CA ALA A 291 49.46 -8.13 -21.65
C ALA A 291 50.46 -8.23 -22.80
N LEU A 292 51.61 -8.84 -22.58
CA LEU A 292 52.63 -9.01 -23.61
C LEU A 292 52.09 -9.75 -24.84
N ALA A 293 51.28 -10.81 -24.64
CA ALA A 293 50.62 -11.51 -25.75
C ALA A 293 49.66 -10.59 -26.53
N LEU A 294 48.90 -9.73 -25.85
CA LEU A 294 48.02 -8.76 -26.51
C LEU A 294 48.80 -7.67 -27.24
N PHE A 295 49.92 -7.21 -26.66
CA PHE A 295 50.81 -6.25 -27.30
C PHE A 295 51.36 -6.77 -28.63
N HIS A 296 51.75 -8.05 -28.69
CA HIS A 296 52.22 -8.66 -29.95
C HIS A 296 51.14 -8.72 -31.05
N ILE A 297 49.85 -8.71 -30.67
CA ILE A 297 48.73 -8.79 -31.62
C ILE A 297 48.26 -7.38 -32.03
N TYR A 298 48.08 -6.49 -31.05
CA TYR A 298 47.41 -5.20 -31.23
C TYR A 298 48.34 -3.99 -31.14
N GLY A 299 49.57 -4.15 -30.65
CA GLY A 299 50.51 -3.06 -30.39
C GLY A 299 50.19 -2.27 -29.12
N SER A 300 50.65 -1.01 -29.09
CA SER A 300 50.45 -0.11 -27.95
C SER A 300 48.96 0.22 -27.75
N GLY A 301 48.48 0.22 -26.50
CA GLY A 301 47.10 0.54 -26.19
C GLY A 301 46.68 0.15 -24.78
N VAL A 302 45.41 0.45 -24.48
CA VAL A 302 44.78 0.15 -23.19
C VAL A 302 43.81 -1.01 -23.36
N HIS A 303 43.96 -2.05 -22.54
CA HIS A 303 43.14 -3.27 -22.61
C HIS A 303 42.69 -3.72 -21.23
N LEU A 304 41.52 -4.36 -21.17
CA LEU A 304 41.00 -5.02 -19.97
C LEU A 304 41.39 -6.50 -19.98
N ILE A 305 42.07 -6.95 -18.94
CA ILE A 305 42.54 -8.33 -18.79
C ILE A 305 41.95 -8.93 -17.51
N LYS A 306 41.28 -10.09 -17.62
CA LYS A 306 40.79 -10.82 -16.44
C LYS A 306 41.84 -11.81 -15.94
N ALA A 307 42.19 -11.74 -14.66
CA ALA A 307 43.07 -12.69 -13.97
C ALA A 307 42.59 -12.90 -12.51
N HIS A 308 42.59 -14.14 -12.02
CA HIS A 308 42.16 -14.49 -10.65
C HIS A 308 40.82 -13.83 -10.24
N ASP A 309 39.83 -13.92 -11.12
CA ASP A 309 38.49 -13.31 -10.98
C ASP A 309 38.42 -11.77 -10.86
N THR A 310 39.55 -11.08 -10.99
CA THR A 310 39.64 -9.62 -10.99
C THR A 310 39.88 -9.11 -12.41
N GLN A 311 39.22 -8.02 -12.81
CA GLN A 311 39.54 -7.31 -14.05
C GLN A 311 40.64 -6.30 -13.78
N TYR A 312 41.65 -6.29 -14.66
CA TYR A 312 42.77 -5.37 -14.63
C TYR A 312 42.72 -4.47 -15.86
N VAL A 313 42.87 -3.17 -15.63
CA VAL A 313 43.22 -2.20 -16.66
C VAL A 313 44.71 -2.34 -16.93
N THR A 314 45.07 -2.59 -18.18
CA THR A 314 46.47 -2.74 -18.59
C THR A 314 46.79 -1.73 -19.68
N ILE A 315 47.88 -1.00 -19.50
CA ILE A 315 48.42 -0.04 -20.46
C ILE A 315 49.71 -0.61 -21.01
N MET A 316 49.85 -0.64 -22.33
CA MET A 316 51.05 -1.14 -23.01
C MET A 316 51.55 -0.08 -23.98
N ALA A 317 52.83 0.26 -23.90
CA ALA A 317 53.43 1.28 -24.74
C ALA A 317 54.81 0.84 -25.22
N SER A 318 55.09 1.05 -26.50
CA SER A 318 56.42 0.83 -27.06
C SER A 318 57.36 1.98 -26.69
N LEU A 319 58.55 1.64 -26.20
CA LEU A 319 59.66 2.57 -25.96
C LEU A 319 60.65 2.62 -27.12
N HIS A 320 60.20 2.27 -28.33
CA HIS A 320 61.06 2.11 -29.52
C HIS A 320 61.89 3.38 -29.83
N HIS A 321 61.37 4.57 -29.52
CA HIS A 321 62.07 5.84 -29.73
C HIS A 321 63.31 6.02 -28.86
N ILE A 322 63.38 5.35 -27.71
CA ILE A 322 64.54 5.38 -26.81
C ILE A 322 65.43 4.17 -27.07
N ARG A 323 64.83 2.98 -27.03
CA ARG A 323 65.51 1.71 -27.31
C ARG A 323 64.58 0.78 -28.07
N PRO A 324 64.97 0.31 -29.27
CA PRO A 324 64.18 -0.64 -30.03
C PRO A 324 63.86 -1.91 -29.23
N GLY A 325 62.59 -2.33 -29.28
CA GLY A 325 62.14 -3.59 -28.70
C GLY A 325 61.73 -3.55 -27.22
N TRP A 326 61.91 -2.41 -26.53
CA TRP A 326 61.42 -2.24 -25.17
C TRP A 326 59.94 -1.87 -25.12
N ILE A 327 59.23 -2.46 -24.15
CA ILE A 327 57.79 -2.34 -23.95
C ILE A 327 57.56 -1.99 -22.49
N LEU A 328 56.92 -0.86 -22.26
CA LEU A 328 56.41 -0.46 -20.96
C LEU A 328 55.02 -1.06 -20.78
N MET A 329 54.81 -1.78 -19.68
CA MET A 329 53.52 -2.36 -19.32
C MET A 329 53.13 -1.91 -17.91
N LEU A 330 51.91 -1.44 -17.78
CA LEU A 330 51.32 -1.05 -16.50
C LEU A 330 50.05 -1.83 -16.29
N ASN A 331 49.81 -2.30 -15.08
CA ASN A 331 48.57 -2.94 -14.70
C ASN A 331 48.02 -2.37 -13.40
N ALA A 332 46.69 -2.26 -13.31
CA ALA A 332 46.00 -1.88 -12.09
C ALA A 332 44.60 -2.49 -12.07
N PRO A 333 44.08 -2.95 -10.92
CA PRO A 333 42.72 -3.45 -10.81
C PRO A 333 41.69 -2.42 -11.29
N GLU A 334 40.62 -2.84 -11.97
CA GLU A 334 39.51 -1.95 -12.40
C GLU A 334 38.92 -1.20 -11.20
N ASN A 335 38.85 -1.87 -10.03
CA ASN A 335 38.34 -1.30 -8.80
C ASN A 335 39.14 -0.09 -8.27
N ASP A 336 40.42 0.04 -8.64
CA ASP A 336 41.24 1.19 -8.25
C ASP A 336 40.75 2.48 -8.90
N PHE A 337 40.18 2.38 -10.11
CA PHE A 337 39.56 3.48 -10.83
C PHE A 337 38.06 3.57 -10.57
N ALA A 338 37.39 2.42 -10.31
CA ALA A 338 35.96 2.37 -10.05
C ALA A 338 35.57 2.83 -8.63
N ALA A 339 36.51 3.05 -7.70
CA ALA A 339 36.22 3.52 -6.35
C ALA A 339 35.45 4.86 -6.32
N PHE A 340 35.63 5.73 -7.32
CA PHE A 340 34.84 6.95 -7.48
C PHE A 340 33.36 6.67 -7.81
N THR A 341 33.07 5.57 -8.52
CA THR A 341 31.70 5.21 -8.94
C THR A 341 30.88 4.51 -7.87
N ALA A 342 31.53 3.72 -7.01
CA ALA A 342 30.86 2.99 -5.94
C ALA A 342 30.20 3.94 -4.93
N ALA A 343 30.78 5.13 -4.71
CA ALA A 343 30.20 6.17 -3.86
C ALA A 343 28.94 6.78 -4.48
N ALA A 344 29.00 7.15 -5.78
CA ALA A 344 27.87 7.74 -6.50
C ALA A 344 26.69 6.76 -6.64
N GLY A 345 26.96 5.48 -6.95
CA GLY A 345 25.93 4.45 -7.03
C GLY A 345 25.24 4.18 -5.69
N ARG A 346 26.00 4.19 -4.59
CA ARG A 346 25.44 3.96 -3.24
C ARG A 346 24.55 5.13 -2.78
N GLN A 347 24.90 6.36 -3.15
CA GLN A 347 24.05 7.54 -2.92
C GLN A 347 22.76 7.48 -3.75
N GLY A 348 22.83 7.11 -5.03
CA GLY A 348 21.64 6.94 -5.88
C GLY A 348 20.67 5.88 -5.35
N LEU A 349 21.20 4.76 -4.82
CA LEU A 349 20.39 3.74 -4.16
C LEU A 349 19.76 4.23 -2.86
N LEU A 350 20.50 4.98 -2.04
CA LEU A 350 19.98 5.60 -0.82
C LEU A 350 18.87 6.61 -1.14
N PHE A 351 19.02 7.46 -2.15
CA PHE A 351 17.97 8.39 -2.57
C PHE A 351 16.74 7.64 -3.10
N SER A 352 16.93 6.58 -3.87
CA SER A 352 15.83 5.73 -4.34
C SER A 352 15.09 5.08 -3.16
N LEU A 353 15.82 4.56 -2.16
CA LEU A 353 15.24 3.99 -0.95
C LEU A 353 14.44 5.05 -0.17
N VAL A 354 14.99 6.26 0.00
CA VAL A 354 14.29 7.37 0.66
C VAL A 354 13.00 7.72 -0.08
N ILE A 355 13.01 7.81 -1.41
CA ILE A 355 11.81 8.10 -2.20
C ILE A 355 10.78 6.98 -2.06
N VAL A 356 11.18 5.71 -2.10
CA VAL A 356 10.27 4.57 -1.91
C VAL A 356 9.64 4.59 -0.51
N VAL A 357 10.43 4.87 0.53
CA VAL A 357 9.93 5.01 1.90
C VAL A 357 8.96 6.20 2.00
N LEU A 358 9.29 7.34 1.39
CA LEU A 358 8.40 8.51 1.38
C LEU A 358 7.08 8.21 0.64
N ALA A 359 7.14 7.53 -0.50
CA ALA A 359 5.96 7.15 -1.28
C ALA A 359 5.09 6.15 -0.51
N ALA A 360 5.69 5.17 0.17
CA ALA A 360 4.98 4.23 1.04
C ALA A 360 4.35 4.93 2.25
N LEU A 361 5.06 5.88 2.87
CA LEU A 361 4.53 6.71 3.95
C LEU A 361 3.37 7.59 3.47
N LEU A 362 3.47 8.19 2.28
CA LEU A 362 2.43 9.02 1.69
C LEU A 362 1.18 8.18 1.36
N ALA A 363 1.33 6.99 0.77
CA ALA A 363 0.21 6.10 0.52
C ALA A 363 -0.40 5.58 1.83
N GLY A 364 0.41 5.22 2.82
CA GLY A 364 -0.06 4.86 4.15
C GLY A 364 -0.83 6.00 4.82
N PHE A 365 -0.36 7.25 4.66
CA PHE A 365 -1.03 8.45 5.13
C PHE A 365 -2.36 8.67 4.42
N LEU A 366 -2.42 8.56 3.09
CA LEU A 366 -3.65 8.69 2.30
C LEU A 366 -4.67 7.62 2.67
N VAL A 367 -4.26 6.36 2.82
CA VAL A 367 -5.15 5.27 3.26
C VAL A 367 -5.64 5.52 4.69
N ARG A 368 -4.76 5.98 5.60
CA ARG A 368 -5.15 6.31 6.98
C ARG A 368 -6.10 7.50 7.02
N GLN A 369 -5.88 8.53 6.21
CA GLN A 369 -6.74 9.71 6.08
C GLN A 369 -8.11 9.33 5.52
N SER A 370 -8.15 8.52 4.46
CA SER A 370 -9.39 7.98 3.87
C SER A 370 -10.20 7.21 4.91
N ARG A 371 -9.56 6.28 5.65
CA ARG A 371 -10.23 5.52 6.73
C ARG A 371 -10.67 6.39 7.90
N ARG A 372 -9.90 7.44 8.24
CA ARG A 372 -10.27 8.39 9.30
C ARG A 372 -11.49 9.22 8.87
N SER A 373 -11.54 9.66 7.63
CA SER A 373 -12.68 10.38 7.05
C SER A 373 -13.93 9.53 7.07
N GLU A 374 -13.85 8.27 6.61
CA GLU A 374 -14.98 7.34 6.65
C GLU A 374 -15.50 7.09 8.08
N ARG A 375 -14.60 6.97 9.07
CA ARG A 375 -15.00 6.79 10.48
C ARG A 375 -15.68 8.05 11.03
N LEU A 376 -15.22 9.23 10.62
CA LEU A 376 -15.81 10.50 11.04
C LEU A 376 -17.20 10.69 10.43
N GLN A 377 -17.34 10.42 9.13
CA GLN A 377 -18.63 10.43 8.44
C GLN A 377 -19.61 9.46 9.10
N ARG A 378 -19.22 8.20 9.33
CA ARG A 378 -20.12 7.23 9.99
C ARG A 378 -20.52 7.62 11.42
N ARG A 379 -19.69 8.36 12.14
CA ARG A 379 -20.04 8.87 13.48
C ARG A 379 -21.01 10.04 13.40
N LEU A 380 -20.79 10.95 12.45
CA LEU A 380 -21.70 12.05 12.17
C LEU A 380 -23.08 11.53 11.72
N ASP A 381 -23.09 10.53 10.83
CA ASP A 381 -24.34 9.92 10.35
C ASP A 381 -25.12 9.24 11.48
N ARG A 382 -24.43 8.56 12.41
CA ARG A 382 -25.07 7.93 13.59
C ARG A 382 -25.58 8.94 14.61
N GLN A 383 -24.82 9.99 14.91
CA GLN A 383 -25.29 11.05 15.81
C GLN A 383 -26.48 11.80 15.21
N GLN A 384 -26.43 12.12 13.92
CA GLN A 384 -27.56 12.73 13.23
C GLN A 384 -28.79 11.82 13.21
N ALA A 385 -28.62 10.50 13.04
CA ALA A 385 -29.73 9.56 13.11
C ALA A 385 -30.34 9.47 14.51
N GLN A 386 -29.52 9.43 15.57
CA GLN A 386 -30.01 9.35 16.95
C GLN A 386 -30.70 10.65 17.41
N THR A 387 -30.11 11.82 17.13
CA THR A 387 -30.74 13.10 17.46
C THR A 387 -32.02 13.31 16.65
N ARG A 388 -32.09 12.84 15.40
CA ARG A 388 -33.34 12.84 14.62
C ARG A 388 -34.39 11.91 15.20
N ALA A 389 -34.02 10.71 15.65
CA ALA A 389 -34.97 9.79 16.30
C ALA A 389 -35.53 10.38 17.60
N GLU A 390 -34.68 10.93 18.48
CA GLU A 390 -35.11 11.56 19.74
C GLU A 390 -35.97 12.82 19.50
N SER A 391 -35.57 13.69 18.56
CA SER A 391 -36.38 14.88 18.19
C SER A 391 -37.69 14.50 17.50
N ASN A 392 -37.70 13.47 16.63
CA ASN A 392 -38.93 13.01 15.98
C ASN A 392 -39.90 12.38 17.00
N ALA A 393 -39.40 11.64 17.98
CA ALA A 393 -40.23 11.06 19.03
C ALA A 393 -40.83 12.12 19.97
N LEU A 394 -40.04 13.13 20.36
CA LEU A 394 -40.54 14.26 21.16
C LEU A 394 -41.50 15.16 20.37
N ASN A 395 -41.25 15.41 19.08
CA ASN A 395 -42.17 16.14 18.22
C ASN A 395 -43.48 15.37 17.97
N ALA A 396 -43.42 14.04 17.84
CA ALA A 396 -44.61 13.21 17.72
C ALA A 396 -45.45 13.23 19.01
N LEU A 397 -44.83 13.18 20.19
CA LEU A 397 -45.52 13.32 21.49
C LEU A 397 -46.05 14.74 21.75
N ALA A 398 -45.39 15.79 21.23
CA ALA A 398 -45.87 17.17 21.34
C ALA A 398 -46.99 17.47 20.33
N GLY A 399 -47.04 16.75 19.20
CA GLY A 399 -48.01 16.90 18.13
C GLY A 399 -49.32 16.11 18.34
N THR A 400 -49.41 15.24 19.34
CA THR A 400 -50.65 14.53 19.66
C THR A 400 -51.69 15.49 20.24
N THR A 401 -52.73 15.77 19.46
CA THR A 401 -53.93 16.49 19.89
C THR A 401 -54.73 15.65 20.89
N ASN A 402 -55.36 16.31 21.88
CA ASN A 402 -56.15 15.66 22.94
C ASN A 402 -55.36 14.69 23.85
N LEU A 403 -54.03 14.80 23.90
CA LEU A 403 -53.17 14.00 24.78
C LEU A 403 -53.55 14.07 26.27
N LEU A 404 -54.25 15.13 26.70
CA LEU A 404 -54.73 15.31 28.08
C LEU A 404 -56.24 15.06 28.23
N ASP A 405 -56.93 14.70 27.15
CA ASP A 405 -58.37 14.42 27.17
C ASP A 405 -58.60 12.98 27.72
N PRO A 406 -59.37 12.83 28.81
CA PRO A 406 -59.70 11.52 29.37
C PRO A 406 -60.58 10.65 28.45
N THR A 407 -61.32 11.23 27.51
CA THR A 407 -62.38 10.54 26.76
C THR A 407 -61.91 9.82 25.49
N HIS A 408 -60.63 9.95 25.13
CA HIS A 408 -60.03 9.35 23.93
C HIS A 408 -58.89 8.42 24.34
N ASP A 409 -58.85 7.19 23.84
CA ASP A 409 -57.82 6.18 24.18
C ASP A 409 -56.41 6.67 23.84
N ALA A 410 -55.40 6.26 24.63
CA ALA A 410 -54.00 6.61 24.38
C ALA A 410 -53.13 5.40 23.99
N PRO A 411 -53.44 4.71 22.88
CA PRO A 411 -52.56 3.69 22.34
C PRO A 411 -51.22 4.27 21.87
N LEU A 412 -51.19 5.54 21.46
CA LEU A 412 -49.95 6.15 20.96
C LEU A 412 -48.84 6.27 22.03
N LEU A 413 -49.21 6.36 23.31
CA LEU A 413 -48.25 6.52 24.41
C LEU A 413 -47.45 5.24 24.68
N THR A 414 -48.15 4.11 24.80
CA THR A 414 -47.57 2.78 25.03
C THR A 414 -46.80 2.29 23.80
N GLN A 415 -47.31 2.52 22.59
CA GLN A 415 -46.66 2.16 21.33
C GLN A 415 -45.31 2.86 21.17
N ARG A 416 -45.29 4.20 21.31
CA ARG A 416 -44.06 4.97 21.17
C ARG A 416 -43.06 4.65 22.28
N LEU A 417 -43.54 4.39 23.50
CA LEU A 417 -42.67 3.91 24.57
C LEU A 417 -42.06 2.55 24.29
N ALA A 418 -42.81 1.61 23.71
CA ALA A 418 -42.30 0.29 23.35
C ALA A 418 -41.22 0.37 22.27
N GLU A 419 -41.45 1.19 21.24
CA GLU A 419 -40.48 1.45 20.17
C GLU A 419 -39.19 2.07 20.72
N LEU A 420 -39.32 3.07 21.60
CA LEU A 420 -38.18 3.79 22.18
C LEU A 420 -37.39 2.95 23.18
N ALA A 421 -38.06 2.17 24.02
CA ALA A 421 -37.42 1.31 25.02
C ALA A 421 -36.92 -0.02 24.45
N GLU A 422 -37.23 -0.32 23.19
CA GLU A 422 -37.07 -1.65 22.56
C GLU A 422 -37.68 -2.75 23.46
N SER A 423 -38.93 -2.54 23.89
CA SER A 423 -39.66 -3.42 24.81
C SER A 423 -40.61 -4.34 24.05
N ARG A 424 -40.68 -5.61 24.46
CA ARG A 424 -41.56 -6.63 23.87
C ARG A 424 -43.04 -6.25 24.03
N ARG A 425 -43.44 -5.72 25.19
CA ARG A 425 -44.77 -5.13 25.41
C ARG A 425 -44.68 -3.95 26.37
N VAL A 426 -45.47 -2.92 26.13
CA VAL A 426 -45.66 -1.80 27.06
C VAL A 426 -47.14 -1.63 27.33
N SER A 427 -47.52 -1.56 28.59
CA SER A 427 -48.90 -1.44 29.00
C SER A 427 -49.13 -0.35 30.04
N LEU A 428 -50.31 0.23 29.99
CA LEU A 428 -50.81 1.30 30.82
C LEU A 428 -52.02 0.78 31.59
N TRP A 429 -51.98 0.93 32.90
CA TRP A 429 -52.99 0.40 33.80
C TRP A 429 -53.48 1.52 34.72
N ARG A 430 -54.79 1.55 34.98
CA ARG A 430 -55.46 2.52 35.87
C ARG A 430 -56.16 1.80 37.03
N THR A 431 -56.24 2.42 38.20
CA THR A 431 -57.07 1.91 39.29
C THR A 431 -58.56 2.28 39.13
N VAL A 432 -59.45 1.29 39.33
CA VAL A 432 -60.91 1.43 39.18
C VAL A 432 -61.61 0.89 40.43
N GLY A 433 -62.55 1.67 40.99
CA GLY A 433 -63.33 1.29 42.16
C GLY A 433 -62.55 1.34 43.49
N ASN A 434 -62.18 2.55 43.95
CA ASN A 434 -61.48 2.78 45.24
C ASN A 434 -60.25 1.87 45.45
N ASP A 435 -59.43 1.71 44.41
CA ASP A 435 -58.19 0.90 44.40
C ASP A 435 -58.37 -0.62 44.55
N GLU A 436 -59.59 -1.15 44.39
CA GLU A 436 -59.84 -2.59 44.46
C GLU A 436 -59.49 -3.34 43.17
N ARG A 437 -59.33 -2.66 42.02
CA ARG A 437 -59.01 -3.29 40.73
C ARG A 437 -58.08 -2.43 39.88
N LEU A 438 -57.24 -3.07 39.07
CA LEU A 438 -56.44 -2.46 38.01
C LEU A 438 -57.02 -2.83 36.65
N LEU A 439 -57.39 -1.83 35.86
CA LEU A 439 -57.86 -1.99 34.49
C LEU A 439 -56.70 -1.63 33.54
N CYS A 440 -56.39 -2.53 32.62
CA CYS A 440 -55.49 -2.24 31.51
C CYS A 440 -56.21 -1.31 30.54
N GLU A 441 -55.79 -0.04 30.53
CA GLU A 441 -56.33 0.97 29.62
C GLU A 441 -55.76 0.76 28.22
N ASP A 442 -54.52 0.30 28.14
CA ASP A 442 -53.91 -0.10 26.87
C ASP A 442 -52.64 -0.93 27.08
N ALA A 443 -52.36 -1.89 26.23
CA ALA A 443 -51.16 -2.72 26.23
C ALA A 443 -50.72 -3.00 24.81
N TYR A 444 -49.61 -2.40 24.42
CA TYR A 444 -49.01 -2.55 23.12
C TYR A 444 -47.91 -3.61 23.13
N ASP A 445 -48.13 -4.71 22.44
CA ASP A 445 -47.12 -5.72 22.14
C ASP A 445 -46.40 -5.35 20.84
N SER A 446 -45.07 -5.26 20.87
CA SER A 446 -44.24 -4.79 19.75
C SER A 446 -43.82 -5.86 18.73
N ASP A 447 -43.87 -7.16 19.05
CA ASP A 447 -43.62 -8.20 18.02
C ASP A 447 -44.91 -8.52 17.26
N SER A 448 -46.08 -8.43 17.92
CA SER A 448 -47.37 -8.58 17.24
C SER A 448 -47.93 -7.25 16.72
N ASP A 449 -47.38 -6.10 17.13
CA ASP A 449 -47.84 -4.74 16.77
C ASP A 449 -49.34 -4.57 17.07
N THR A 450 -49.75 -5.07 18.24
CA THR A 450 -51.16 -5.09 18.66
C THR A 450 -51.34 -4.38 19.98
N HIS A 451 -52.35 -3.51 20.04
CA HIS A 451 -52.91 -2.99 21.27
C HIS A 451 -53.95 -3.96 21.82
N SER A 452 -53.92 -4.15 23.13
CA SER A 452 -54.93 -4.88 23.89
C SER A 452 -55.30 -4.07 25.11
N ALA A 453 -56.58 -3.90 25.39
CA ALA A 453 -57.08 -3.19 26.56
C ALA A 453 -58.17 -4.02 27.23
N GLY A 454 -58.64 -3.59 28.40
CA GLY A 454 -59.79 -4.20 29.09
C GLY A 454 -59.46 -5.36 30.01
N MET A 455 -58.18 -5.75 30.15
CA MET A 455 -57.78 -6.74 31.15
C MET A 455 -57.94 -6.15 32.56
N GLU A 456 -58.76 -6.78 33.40
CA GLU A 456 -58.94 -6.39 34.80
C GLU A 456 -58.18 -7.33 35.73
N LEU A 457 -57.51 -6.75 36.73
CA LEU A 457 -56.83 -7.46 37.81
C LEU A 457 -57.45 -7.05 39.14
N SER A 458 -58.03 -8.01 39.86
CA SER A 458 -58.63 -7.78 41.17
C SER A 458 -57.59 -7.79 42.29
N HIS A 459 -57.73 -6.88 43.26
CA HIS A 459 -56.88 -6.83 44.45
C HIS A 459 -56.92 -8.15 45.23
N ASP A 460 -58.08 -8.81 45.32
CA ASP A 460 -58.25 -10.09 46.05
C ASP A 460 -57.38 -11.22 45.48
N ASP A 461 -57.11 -11.20 44.17
CA ASP A 461 -56.29 -12.21 43.48
C ASP A 461 -54.78 -11.88 43.51
N LEU A 462 -54.42 -10.62 43.79
CA LEU A 462 -53.07 -10.05 43.60
C LEU A 462 -52.56 -9.20 44.78
N GLY A 463 -52.99 -9.45 46.02
CA GLY A 463 -52.70 -8.57 47.18
C GLY A 463 -51.21 -8.25 47.43
N ALA A 464 -50.29 -9.21 47.21
CA ALA A 464 -48.85 -8.97 47.39
C ALA A 464 -48.25 -8.06 46.29
N PHE A 465 -48.83 -8.08 45.09
CA PHE A 465 -48.43 -7.19 43.99
C PHE A 465 -48.92 -5.76 44.24
N PHE A 466 -50.17 -5.60 44.68
CA PHE A 466 -50.73 -4.29 45.04
C PHE A 466 -49.96 -3.62 46.19
N ALA A 467 -49.50 -4.39 47.18
CA ALA A 467 -48.65 -3.86 48.26
C ALA A 467 -47.35 -3.24 47.72
N LEU A 468 -46.66 -3.89 46.79
CA LEU A 468 -45.45 -3.35 46.13
C LEU A 468 -45.77 -2.11 45.28
N LEU A 469 -46.89 -2.14 44.56
CA LEU A 469 -47.27 -1.03 43.69
C LEU A 469 -47.59 0.24 44.49
N LEU A 470 -48.26 0.09 45.65
CA LEU A 470 -48.65 1.19 46.53
C LEU A 470 -47.48 1.86 47.27
N GLU A 471 -46.28 1.25 47.29
CA GLU A 471 -45.07 1.90 47.80
C GLU A 471 -44.63 3.09 46.93
N GLY A 472 -44.98 3.07 45.63
CA GLY A 472 -44.80 4.19 44.71
C GLY A 472 -43.41 4.30 44.04
N ASP A 473 -42.48 3.41 44.36
CA ASP A 473 -41.16 3.34 43.72
C ASP A 473 -41.19 2.53 42.40
N VAL A 474 -40.22 2.78 41.52
CA VAL A 474 -40.06 2.01 40.27
C VAL A 474 -39.71 0.56 40.57
N ILE A 475 -40.47 -0.38 40.01
CA ILE A 475 -40.26 -1.81 40.21
C ILE A 475 -39.60 -2.40 38.97
N GLU A 476 -38.37 -2.88 39.08
CA GLU A 476 -37.64 -3.51 37.98
C GLU A 476 -37.17 -4.91 38.37
N SER A 477 -37.32 -5.87 37.46
CA SER A 477 -36.85 -7.23 37.64
C SER A 477 -36.44 -7.84 36.32
N HIS A 478 -35.26 -8.47 36.26
CA HIS A 478 -34.84 -9.22 35.07
C HIS A 478 -35.47 -10.61 34.97
N GLU A 479 -36.08 -11.12 36.06
CA GLU A 479 -36.76 -12.42 36.09
C GLU A 479 -37.93 -12.43 37.10
N ALA A 480 -39.06 -11.85 36.69
CA ALA A 480 -40.20 -11.51 37.53
C ALA A 480 -40.84 -12.71 38.27
N GLY A 481 -40.71 -13.93 37.73
CA GLY A 481 -41.25 -15.16 38.33
C GLY A 481 -40.55 -15.59 39.63
N THR A 482 -39.37 -15.04 39.93
CA THR A 482 -38.59 -15.38 41.13
C THR A 482 -38.87 -14.46 42.32
N GLN A 483 -39.29 -13.22 42.06
CA GLN A 483 -39.50 -12.17 43.06
C GLN A 483 -40.88 -12.30 43.73
N GLU A 484 -40.87 -12.33 45.08
CA GLU A 484 -42.10 -12.36 45.88
C GLU A 484 -42.91 -11.08 45.63
N GLY A 485 -44.23 -11.21 45.40
CA GLY A 485 -45.10 -10.12 44.95
C GLY A 485 -45.31 -10.04 43.43
N LEU A 486 -44.28 -10.25 42.60
CA LEU A 486 -44.40 -10.24 41.13
C LEU A 486 -44.76 -11.60 40.51
N ARG A 487 -44.59 -12.72 41.24
CA ARG A 487 -44.82 -14.07 40.69
C ARG A 487 -46.21 -14.27 40.10
N THR A 488 -47.25 -13.80 40.80
CA THR A 488 -48.63 -13.97 40.37
C THR A 488 -48.93 -13.07 39.18
N PHE A 489 -48.41 -11.83 39.17
CA PHE A 489 -48.50 -10.92 38.02
C PHE A 489 -47.79 -11.50 36.78
N GLN A 490 -46.58 -12.06 36.95
CA GLN A 490 -45.86 -12.73 35.87
C GLN A 490 -46.68 -13.89 35.28
N ARG A 491 -47.30 -14.71 36.12
CA ARG A 491 -48.08 -15.88 35.69
C ARG A 491 -49.39 -15.54 34.98
N ILE A 492 -49.99 -14.40 35.30
CA ILE A 492 -51.30 -13.99 34.77
C ILE A 492 -51.15 -13.07 33.56
N VAL A 493 -50.21 -12.11 33.62
CA VAL A 493 -50.03 -11.06 32.60
C VAL A 493 -48.86 -11.39 31.69
N MET A 494 -47.67 -11.63 32.24
CA MET A 494 -46.43 -11.71 31.42
C MET A 494 -46.26 -13.03 30.66
N THR A 495 -46.80 -14.14 31.17
CA THR A 495 -46.76 -15.46 30.50
C THR A 495 -47.46 -15.47 29.15
N GLN A 496 -48.42 -14.57 28.92
CA GLN A 496 -49.14 -14.47 27.65
C GLN A 496 -48.23 -14.18 26.46
N ILE A 497 -47.09 -13.54 26.72
CA ILE A 497 -46.08 -13.19 25.70
C ILE A 497 -44.70 -13.80 26.00
N ASP A 498 -44.65 -14.81 26.90
CA ASP A 498 -43.43 -15.44 27.43
C ASP A 498 -42.37 -14.46 27.95
N ALA A 499 -42.81 -13.31 28.48
CA ALA A 499 -41.91 -12.29 28.99
C ALA A 499 -41.33 -12.69 30.36
N ARG A 500 -40.04 -12.37 30.55
CA ARG A 500 -39.29 -12.75 31.77
C ARG A 500 -38.91 -11.56 32.62
N SER A 501 -38.57 -10.43 31.99
CA SER A 501 -38.18 -9.20 32.65
C SER A 501 -39.27 -8.14 32.57
N VAL A 502 -39.35 -7.29 33.59
CA VAL A 502 -40.36 -6.22 33.69
C VAL A 502 -39.76 -4.97 34.32
N TYR A 503 -40.17 -3.81 33.81
CA TYR A 503 -39.90 -2.49 34.35
C TYR A 503 -41.22 -1.75 34.53
N ILE A 504 -41.62 -1.47 35.76
CA ILE A 504 -42.91 -0.86 36.11
C ILE A 504 -42.66 0.52 36.72
N GLN A 505 -43.21 1.54 36.09
CA GLN A 505 -43.25 2.92 36.57
C GLN A 505 -44.64 3.21 37.15
N PRO A 506 -44.78 3.38 38.49
CA PRO A 506 -46.05 3.79 39.08
C PRO A 506 -46.46 5.18 38.60
N ILE A 507 -47.77 5.35 38.37
CA ILE A 507 -48.40 6.63 38.00
C ILE A 507 -49.03 7.21 39.26
N GLN A 508 -48.58 8.40 39.65
CA GLN A 508 -49.02 9.03 40.90
C GLN A 508 -49.77 10.33 40.62
N ALA A 509 -50.85 10.57 41.37
CA ALA A 509 -51.50 11.88 41.42
C ALA A 509 -51.77 12.26 42.88
N ARG A 510 -51.36 13.48 43.26
CA ARG A 510 -51.55 14.04 44.62
C ARG A 510 -51.03 13.12 45.76
N GLY A 511 -50.00 12.32 45.49
CA GLY A 511 -49.35 11.44 46.48
C GLY A 511 -49.98 10.04 46.63
N SER A 512 -50.96 9.69 45.78
CA SER A 512 -51.53 8.34 45.70
C SER A 512 -51.24 7.72 44.32
N VAL A 513 -51.01 6.41 44.29
CA VAL A 513 -50.83 5.66 43.04
C VAL A 513 -52.19 5.43 42.40
N ILE A 514 -52.37 5.92 41.17
CA ILE A 514 -53.64 5.84 40.42
C ILE A 514 -53.52 4.96 39.18
N GLY A 515 -52.35 4.33 38.97
CA GLY A 515 -52.07 3.47 37.85
C GLY A 515 -50.60 3.07 37.75
N MET A 516 -50.22 2.44 36.64
CA MET A 516 -48.84 2.09 36.32
C MET A 516 -48.59 2.00 34.81
N VAL A 517 -47.35 2.29 34.41
CA VAL A 517 -46.80 1.93 33.09
C VAL A 517 -45.91 0.72 33.29
N VAL A 518 -46.11 -0.34 32.51
CA VAL A 518 -45.39 -1.62 32.61
C VAL A 518 -44.69 -1.87 31.28
N LEU A 519 -43.37 -2.08 31.31
CA LEU A 519 -42.56 -2.44 30.15
C LEU A 519 -42.02 -3.86 30.35
N GLU A 520 -42.45 -4.79 29.52
CA GLU A 520 -42.07 -6.21 29.55
C GLU A 520 -40.99 -6.46 28.51
N ASP A 521 -39.89 -7.11 28.93
CA ASP A 521 -38.69 -7.40 28.12
C ASP A 521 -38.09 -6.18 27.39
N ALA A 522 -37.96 -5.07 28.10
CA ALA A 522 -37.27 -3.87 27.63
C ALA A 522 -35.75 -4.07 27.53
N ARG A 523 -35.15 -3.84 26.35
CA ARG A 523 -33.69 -3.93 26.16
C ARG A 523 -32.94 -2.72 26.69
N ARG A 524 -33.57 -1.53 26.71
CA ARG A 524 -32.94 -0.27 27.15
C ARG A 524 -33.86 0.64 27.97
N PRO A 525 -34.49 0.17 29.06
CA PRO A 525 -35.44 0.98 29.84
C PRO A 525 -34.81 2.28 30.38
N HIS A 526 -33.53 2.26 30.76
CA HIS A 526 -32.84 3.45 31.27
C HIS A 526 -32.45 4.48 30.20
N ALA A 527 -32.32 4.11 28.92
CA ALA A 527 -31.96 5.05 27.86
C ALA A 527 -33.09 6.04 27.57
N VAL A 528 -34.32 5.68 27.96
CA VAL A 528 -35.56 6.44 27.70
C VAL A 528 -36.35 6.72 28.99
N SER A 529 -35.70 6.61 30.15
CA SER A 529 -36.32 6.81 31.47
C SER A 529 -37.00 8.17 31.63
N HIS A 530 -36.43 9.23 31.05
CA HIS A 530 -37.01 10.58 31.06
C HIS A 530 -38.31 10.64 30.24
N VAL A 531 -38.41 9.88 29.15
CA VAL A 531 -39.63 9.80 28.34
C VAL A 531 -40.68 8.95 29.05
N ILE A 532 -40.29 7.83 29.68
CA ILE A 532 -41.18 7.00 30.52
C ILE A 532 -41.83 7.85 31.63
N ALA A 533 -41.05 8.68 32.31
CA ALA A 533 -41.57 9.58 33.35
C ALA A 533 -42.54 10.64 32.80
N ILE A 534 -42.25 11.25 31.66
CA ILE A 534 -43.14 12.23 31.02
C ILE A 534 -44.49 11.59 30.64
N VAL A 535 -44.46 10.37 30.10
CA VAL A 535 -45.68 9.65 29.75
C VAL A 535 -46.48 9.24 30.99
N ALA A 536 -45.81 8.86 32.09
CA ALA A 536 -46.48 8.58 33.36
C ALA A 536 -47.22 9.83 33.91
N GLU A 537 -46.61 11.02 33.82
CA GLU A 537 -47.24 12.28 34.24
C GLU A 537 -48.45 12.66 33.36
N ILE A 538 -48.35 12.45 32.05
CA ILE A 538 -49.47 12.65 31.12
C ILE A 538 -50.62 11.70 31.45
N ALA A 539 -50.32 10.42 31.69
CA ALA A 539 -51.32 9.43 32.08
C ALA A 539 -51.97 9.76 33.43
N ALA A 540 -51.21 10.31 34.39
CA ALA A 540 -51.75 10.74 35.69
C ALA A 540 -52.84 11.81 35.54
N ILE A 541 -52.63 12.79 34.64
CA ILE A 541 -53.61 13.85 34.37
C ILE A 541 -54.89 13.27 33.75
N ARG A 542 -54.75 12.34 32.80
CA ARG A 542 -55.90 11.69 32.14
C ARG A 542 -56.72 10.84 33.11
N PHE A 543 -56.06 10.03 33.92
CA PHE A 543 -56.71 9.13 34.87
C PHE A 543 -57.43 9.89 35.99
N ALA A 544 -56.86 11.00 36.46
CA ALA A 544 -57.52 11.88 37.43
C ALA A 544 -58.82 12.51 36.88
N ALA A 545 -58.89 12.79 35.57
CA ALA A 545 -60.08 13.35 34.93
C ALA A 545 -61.18 12.30 34.68
N LEU A 546 -60.82 11.03 34.40
CA LEU A 546 -61.75 9.91 34.27
C LEU A 546 -62.46 9.55 35.58
N GLN A 547 -61.72 9.52 36.71
CA GLN A 547 -62.33 9.27 38.03
C GLN A 547 -63.34 10.36 38.45
N GLY A 548 -63.21 11.58 37.91
CA GLY A 548 -64.20 12.65 38.11
C GLY A 548 -65.53 12.40 37.39
N LEU A 549 -65.49 11.77 36.21
CA LEU A 549 -66.66 11.47 35.36
C LEU A 549 -67.40 10.19 35.82
N GLU A 550 -66.67 9.18 36.30
CA GLU A 550 -67.25 7.93 36.84
C GLU A 550 -68.05 8.15 38.14
N ASN A 551 -67.71 9.17 38.93
CA ASN A 551 -68.44 9.52 40.16
C ASN A 551 -69.80 10.19 39.91
N GLU A 552 -70.09 10.67 38.69
CA GLU A 552 -71.37 11.31 38.34
C GLU A 552 -72.41 10.35 37.73
N THR A 553 -72.02 9.14 37.28
CA THR A 553 -72.88 8.28 36.44
C THR A 553 -73.31 6.92 37.02
N ALA A 554 -72.94 6.57 38.26
CA ALA A 554 -73.33 5.27 38.84
C ALA A 554 -74.17 5.37 40.14
N LYS A 555 -75.49 5.13 40.01
CA LYS A 555 -76.36 4.54 41.06
C LYS A 555 -77.13 3.34 40.45
N PRO A 556 -77.54 2.34 41.26
CA PRO A 556 -77.18 0.95 41.04
C PRO A 556 -78.34 0.07 40.53
N GLN A 557 -78.06 -1.09 39.93
CA GLN A 557 -78.97 -2.26 40.01
C GLN A 557 -78.37 -3.63 39.61
N ASN A 558 -78.28 -4.50 40.64
CA ASN A 558 -78.55 -5.94 40.75
C ASN A 558 -78.56 -6.92 39.55
N ARG A 559 -77.69 -7.94 39.71
CA ARG A 559 -77.93 -9.41 39.78
C ARG A 559 -78.57 -10.20 38.61
N HIS A 560 -77.84 -11.27 38.27
CA HIS A 560 -78.21 -12.71 38.10
C HIS A 560 -77.84 -13.31 36.72
N THR A 561 -76.77 -14.14 36.67
CA THR A 561 -76.69 -15.63 36.72
C THR A 561 -76.94 -16.33 35.39
N ASP A 562 -75.97 -17.17 35.00
CA ASP A 562 -76.01 -18.38 34.15
C ASP A 562 -76.97 -18.40 32.94
N ASP A 563 -76.47 -18.68 31.73
CA ASP A 563 -76.20 -20.06 31.30
C ASP A 563 -75.64 -20.04 29.86
N ARG A 564 -74.94 -21.11 29.50
CA ARG A 564 -74.31 -21.35 28.20
C ARG A 564 -75.35 -21.46 27.08
N SER A 565 -75.11 -20.82 25.93
CA SER A 565 -75.25 -21.45 24.60
C SER A 565 -74.99 -20.50 23.43
N ALA A 566 -74.17 -21.01 22.50
CA ALA A 566 -74.08 -20.66 21.08
C ALA A 566 -73.62 -19.23 20.70
N VAL A 567 -72.29 -19.15 20.56
CA VAL A 567 -71.51 -18.36 19.61
C VAL A 567 -72.23 -18.07 18.28
N GLU A 568 -72.40 -16.79 17.95
CA GLU A 568 -72.33 -16.27 16.58
C GLU A 568 -70.96 -15.60 16.43
N THR A 569 -70.09 -16.20 15.63
CA THR A 569 -68.69 -15.80 15.42
C THR A 569 -68.63 -14.39 14.82
N ARG A 570 -68.21 -13.38 15.59
CA ARG A 570 -67.93 -12.04 15.05
C ARG A 570 -66.55 -12.02 14.40
N MET A 571 -66.50 -12.06 13.07
CA MET A 571 -65.25 -11.95 12.27
C MET A 571 -64.75 -10.50 12.07
N ASN A 572 -65.34 -9.50 12.74
CA ASN A 572 -65.27 -8.11 12.29
C ASN A 572 -64.24 -7.20 12.99
N GLU A 573 -63.39 -7.71 13.88
CA GLU A 573 -62.34 -6.87 14.46
C GLU A 573 -61.14 -6.75 13.51
N GLY A 574 -60.92 -5.55 12.97
CA GLY A 574 -59.77 -5.20 12.11
C GLY A 574 -59.99 -5.29 10.59
N PHE A 575 -61.15 -5.76 10.12
CA PHE A 575 -61.46 -5.85 8.69
C PHE A 575 -62.22 -4.63 8.16
N LEU A 576 -61.75 -4.07 7.04
CA LEU A 576 -62.52 -3.14 6.21
C LEU A 576 -63.63 -3.85 5.42
N ALA A 577 -63.37 -5.09 5.03
CA ALA A 577 -64.36 -6.03 4.55
C ALA A 577 -63.97 -7.43 5.06
N ALA A 578 -64.88 -8.06 5.80
CA ALA A 578 -64.65 -9.40 6.29
C ALA A 578 -64.61 -10.41 5.12
N PRO A 579 -63.91 -11.53 5.28
CA PRO A 579 -63.75 -12.53 4.22
C PRO A 579 -65.10 -13.01 3.66
N GLY A 580 -65.34 -12.77 2.36
CA GLY A 580 -66.58 -13.17 1.68
C GLY A 580 -67.80 -12.28 1.94
N GLU A 581 -67.66 -11.20 2.72
CA GLU A 581 -68.75 -10.24 3.00
C GLU A 581 -69.17 -9.45 1.74
N SER A 582 -68.23 -9.24 0.80
CA SER A 582 -68.42 -8.44 -0.41
C SER A 582 -68.93 -9.25 -1.63
N GLY A 583 -69.45 -10.47 -1.43
CA GLY A 583 -70.10 -11.28 -2.47
C GLY A 583 -69.21 -12.27 -3.23
N SER A 584 -67.96 -12.47 -2.78
CA SER A 584 -67.08 -13.54 -3.26
C SER A 584 -67.32 -14.83 -2.47
N GLY A 585 -67.16 -15.99 -3.12
CA GLY A 585 -67.67 -17.28 -2.65
C GLY A 585 -67.22 -17.73 -1.25
N ALA A 586 -67.94 -18.72 -0.70
CA ALA A 586 -67.68 -19.25 0.64
C ALA A 586 -66.22 -19.71 0.81
N PHE A 587 -65.58 -19.21 1.86
CA PHE A 587 -64.19 -19.53 2.16
C PHE A 587 -64.00 -20.99 2.57
N ALA A 588 -62.95 -21.64 2.05
CA ALA A 588 -62.53 -22.98 2.47
C ALA A 588 -61.08 -22.96 2.99
N ALA A 589 -60.83 -23.46 4.19
CA ALA A 589 -59.44 -23.57 4.65
C ALA A 589 -58.63 -24.49 3.72
N GLY A 590 -57.48 -24.04 3.22
CA GLY A 590 -56.73 -24.79 2.22
C GLY A 590 -55.60 -24.03 1.54
N LYS A 591 -54.94 -24.73 0.60
CA LYS A 591 -53.89 -24.17 -0.25
C LYS A 591 -54.48 -23.71 -1.56
N TYR A 592 -54.12 -22.51 -1.97
CA TYR A 592 -54.57 -21.83 -3.17
C TYR A 592 -53.40 -21.67 -4.13
N ALA A 593 -53.63 -22.05 -5.39
CA ALA A 593 -52.59 -21.99 -6.42
C ALA A 593 -52.30 -20.55 -6.88
N MET A 594 -53.30 -19.68 -6.84
CA MET A 594 -53.22 -18.30 -7.33
C MET A 594 -54.11 -17.40 -6.48
N VAL A 595 -53.49 -16.50 -5.72
CA VAL A 595 -54.16 -15.48 -4.91
C VAL A 595 -53.48 -14.16 -5.18
N SER A 596 -54.26 -13.15 -5.59
CA SER A 596 -53.78 -11.77 -5.73
C SER A 596 -53.85 -11.08 -4.37
N ILE A 597 -52.69 -10.67 -3.86
CA ILE A 597 -52.57 -9.95 -2.59
C ILE A 597 -51.92 -8.62 -2.86
N ALA A 598 -52.53 -7.56 -2.35
CA ALA A 598 -52.00 -6.22 -2.42
C ALA A 598 -51.81 -5.64 -1.04
N THR A 599 -50.73 -4.89 -0.87
CA THR A 599 -50.42 -4.19 0.37
C THR A 599 -50.29 -2.71 0.06
N ILE A 600 -51.16 -1.89 0.62
CA ILE A 600 -51.04 -0.44 0.64
C ILE A 600 -50.35 -0.08 1.95
N LEU A 601 -49.17 0.50 1.87
CA LEU A 601 -48.36 0.91 3.01
C LEU A 601 -48.39 2.43 3.10
N PHE A 602 -48.97 2.98 4.17
CA PHE A 602 -48.91 4.40 4.46
C PHE A 602 -47.64 4.72 5.25
N GLU A 603 -46.80 5.61 4.71
CA GLU A 603 -45.59 6.09 5.37
C GLU A 603 -45.96 7.19 6.37
N ASP A 604 -45.38 7.10 7.58
CA ASP A 604 -45.73 7.93 8.74
C ASP A 604 -45.40 9.41 8.49
N THR A 605 -46.41 10.19 8.08
CA THR A 605 -46.32 11.65 7.86
C THR A 605 -46.65 12.48 9.10
N ALA A 606 -46.70 11.87 10.28
CA ALA A 606 -47.07 12.57 11.53
C ALA A 606 -46.06 13.65 12.00
N ALA A 607 -44.95 13.87 11.28
CA ALA A 607 -43.87 14.71 11.76
C ALA A 607 -43.98 16.22 11.43
N ASP A 608 -44.89 16.67 10.54
CA ASP A 608 -44.86 18.08 10.10
C ASP A 608 -46.19 18.72 9.64
N SER A 609 -47.35 18.06 9.82
CA SER A 609 -48.64 18.63 9.39
C SER A 609 -49.44 19.22 10.56
N SER A 610 -49.76 20.51 10.52
CA SER A 610 -50.69 21.19 11.45
C SER A 610 -52.17 20.81 11.24
N VAL A 611 -52.42 19.68 10.56
CA VAL A 611 -53.74 19.21 10.12
C VAL A 611 -54.12 18.02 10.99
N ASP A 612 -55.33 18.04 11.55
CA ASP A 612 -55.86 16.88 12.28
C ASP A 612 -56.08 15.72 11.29
N LEU A 613 -55.29 14.66 11.45
CA LEU A 613 -55.23 13.53 10.54
C LEU A 613 -56.39 12.56 10.72
N ILE A 614 -57.04 12.52 11.89
CA ILE A 614 -58.08 11.53 12.20
C ILE A 614 -59.30 11.66 11.27
N PRO A 615 -59.86 12.87 11.01
CA PRO A 615 -60.96 13.02 10.05
C PRO A 615 -60.58 12.62 8.62
N VAL A 616 -59.32 12.87 8.22
CA VAL A 616 -58.82 12.52 6.89
C VAL A 616 -58.69 11.01 6.75
N VAL A 617 -58.14 10.32 7.76
CA VAL A 617 -58.04 8.86 7.81
C VAL A 617 -59.42 8.22 7.86
N GLN A 618 -60.35 8.74 8.67
CA GLN A 618 -61.71 8.23 8.74
C GLN A 618 -62.45 8.37 7.39
N THR A 619 -62.26 9.50 6.71
CA THR A 619 -62.78 9.72 5.35
C THR A 619 -62.15 8.76 4.34
N LEU A 620 -60.83 8.57 4.41
CA LEU A 620 -60.09 7.69 3.54
C LEU A 620 -60.53 6.23 3.71
N VAL A 621 -60.61 5.76 4.95
CA VAL A 621 -61.06 4.41 5.30
C VAL A 621 -62.50 4.17 4.84
N THR A 622 -63.40 5.14 5.03
CA THR A 622 -64.79 5.03 4.56
C THR A 622 -64.84 4.88 3.04
N LYS A 623 -64.12 5.72 2.30
CA LYS A 623 -64.03 5.62 0.83
C LYS A 623 -63.35 4.33 0.37
N PHE A 624 -62.38 3.82 1.13
CA PHE A 624 -61.70 2.56 0.85
C PHE A 624 -62.67 1.38 1.00
N GLN A 625 -63.49 1.37 2.05
CA GLN A 625 -64.54 0.36 2.22
C GLN A 625 -65.54 0.37 1.05
N GLU A 626 -65.91 1.55 0.55
CA GLU A 626 -66.79 1.68 -0.63
C GLU A 626 -66.17 1.03 -1.87
N VAL A 627 -64.89 1.27 -2.16
CA VAL A 627 -64.20 0.67 -3.31
C VAL A 627 -64.05 -0.84 -3.15
N VAL A 628 -63.65 -1.31 -1.95
CA VAL A 628 -63.50 -2.74 -1.65
C VAL A 628 -64.82 -3.49 -1.84
N ARG A 629 -65.95 -2.91 -1.42
CA ARG A 629 -67.28 -3.47 -1.64
C ARG A 629 -67.72 -3.40 -3.10
N ARG A 630 -67.48 -2.28 -3.78
CA ARG A 630 -67.86 -2.05 -5.20
C ARG A 630 -67.13 -3.03 -6.13
N ASP A 631 -65.83 -3.21 -5.93
CA ASP A 631 -64.98 -4.03 -6.79
C ASP A 631 -64.92 -5.50 -6.33
N HIS A 632 -65.80 -5.89 -5.39
CA HIS A 632 -65.98 -7.25 -4.87
C HIS A 632 -64.69 -7.90 -4.36
N ILE A 633 -63.86 -7.12 -3.65
CA ILE A 633 -62.61 -7.62 -3.08
C ILE A 633 -62.94 -8.57 -1.91
N PHE A 634 -62.35 -9.75 -1.92
CA PHE A 634 -62.70 -10.83 -0.99
C PHE A 634 -62.46 -10.48 0.48
N SER A 635 -61.35 -9.83 0.79
CA SER A 635 -61.08 -9.32 2.13
C SER A 635 -60.16 -8.11 2.06
N ALA A 636 -60.40 -7.14 2.94
CA ALA A 636 -59.48 -6.05 3.16
C ALA A 636 -59.31 -5.84 4.66
N GLN A 637 -58.08 -5.84 5.14
CA GLN A 637 -57.76 -5.75 6.56
C GLN A 637 -56.80 -4.59 6.81
N ILE A 638 -57.04 -3.80 7.86
CA ILE A 638 -56.07 -2.83 8.36
C ILE A 638 -55.18 -3.53 9.39
N LEU A 639 -53.87 -3.45 9.19
CA LEU A 639 -52.85 -4.01 10.07
C LEU A 639 -51.82 -2.91 10.36
N GLY A 640 -52.00 -2.14 11.43
CA GLY A 640 -51.17 -0.97 11.70
C GLY A 640 -51.29 0.09 10.59
N ASN A 641 -50.18 0.45 9.94
CA ASN A 641 -50.14 1.45 8.87
C ASN A 641 -50.34 0.89 7.46
N ARG A 642 -50.74 -0.38 7.33
CA ARG A 642 -50.96 -1.04 6.04
C ARG A 642 -52.39 -1.53 5.91
N VAL A 643 -52.88 -1.47 4.68
CA VAL A 643 -54.12 -2.11 4.27
C VAL A 643 -53.75 -3.26 3.36
N VAL A 644 -54.09 -4.48 3.78
CA VAL A 644 -53.88 -5.69 3.00
C VAL A 644 -55.18 -6.07 2.33
N LEU A 645 -55.16 -6.13 1.01
CA LEU A 645 -56.29 -6.55 0.18
C LEU A 645 -56.01 -7.93 -0.39
N ILE A 646 -56.98 -8.82 -0.23
CA ILE A 646 -56.98 -10.16 -0.80
C ILE A 646 -58.08 -10.19 -1.84
N GLY A 647 -57.69 -10.39 -3.10
CA GLY A 647 -58.62 -10.36 -4.23
C GLY A 647 -59.64 -11.47 -4.18
N GLU A 648 -59.17 -12.72 -4.07
CA GLU A 648 -60.01 -13.90 -3.96
C GLU A 648 -59.25 -15.11 -3.42
N CYS A 649 -59.93 -15.98 -2.68
CA CYS A 649 -59.41 -17.26 -2.21
C CYS A 649 -60.30 -18.40 -2.75
N ALA A 650 -60.17 -18.69 -4.06
CA ALA A 650 -60.92 -19.74 -4.75
C ALA A 650 -60.01 -20.93 -5.13
N GLN A 651 -60.54 -22.15 -5.05
CA GLN A 651 -59.80 -23.37 -5.43
C GLN A 651 -59.48 -23.42 -6.92
N GLU A 652 -60.33 -22.79 -7.75
CA GLU A 652 -60.07 -22.58 -9.17
C GLU A 652 -59.52 -21.15 -9.40
N PRO A 653 -58.40 -20.98 -10.13
CA PRO A 653 -57.81 -19.66 -10.36
C PRO A 653 -58.71 -18.73 -11.20
N ASP A 654 -59.22 -17.64 -10.62
CA ASP A 654 -59.89 -16.56 -11.36
C ASP A 654 -58.89 -15.45 -11.74
N ILE A 655 -58.64 -15.28 -13.04
CA ILE A 655 -57.75 -14.24 -13.56
C ILE A 655 -58.42 -12.86 -13.46
N ASP A 656 -59.75 -12.78 -13.57
CA ASP A 656 -60.46 -11.51 -13.45
C ASP A 656 -60.41 -10.97 -12.01
N ALA A 657 -60.20 -11.82 -11.00
CA ALA A 657 -59.94 -11.40 -9.63
C ALA A 657 -58.69 -10.52 -9.52
N VAL A 658 -57.62 -10.89 -10.24
CA VAL A 658 -56.38 -10.09 -10.29
C VAL A 658 -56.65 -8.72 -10.91
N ARG A 659 -57.53 -8.65 -11.91
CA ARG A 659 -57.93 -7.40 -12.56
C ARG A 659 -58.79 -6.53 -11.65
N ARG A 660 -59.73 -7.13 -10.90
CA ARG A 660 -60.54 -6.42 -9.88
C ARG A 660 -59.65 -5.78 -8.84
N VAL A 661 -58.63 -6.49 -8.34
CA VAL A 661 -57.64 -5.91 -7.41
C VAL A 661 -56.86 -4.78 -8.08
N ALA A 662 -56.38 -4.95 -9.32
CA ALA A 662 -55.64 -3.89 -10.01
C ALA A 662 -56.48 -2.62 -10.25
N ASP A 663 -57.75 -2.77 -10.64
CA ASP A 663 -58.70 -1.66 -10.78
C ASP A 663 -58.97 -0.98 -9.42
N ALA A 664 -59.18 -1.77 -8.37
CA ALA A 664 -59.36 -1.26 -7.01
C ALA A 664 -58.12 -0.48 -6.55
N LEU A 665 -56.89 -0.98 -6.78
CA LEU A 665 -55.67 -0.28 -6.38
C LEU A 665 -55.47 1.05 -7.11
N LEU A 666 -55.82 1.14 -8.39
CA LEU A 666 -55.78 2.41 -9.13
C LEU A 666 -56.77 3.41 -8.52
N ALA A 667 -57.99 2.97 -8.21
CA ALA A 667 -59.00 3.81 -7.58
C ALA A 667 -58.61 4.23 -6.15
N LEU A 668 -58.11 3.30 -5.34
CA LEU A 668 -57.64 3.56 -3.98
C LEU A 668 -56.47 4.53 -3.97
N ARG A 669 -55.53 4.39 -4.92
CA ARG A 669 -54.43 5.33 -5.12
C ARG A 669 -54.96 6.73 -5.43
N GLU A 670 -55.87 6.86 -6.39
CA GLU A 670 -56.43 8.16 -6.76
C GLU A 670 -57.19 8.80 -5.59
N ILE A 671 -58.02 8.03 -4.89
CA ILE A 671 -58.74 8.48 -3.69
C ILE A 671 -57.77 8.94 -2.61
N ALA A 672 -56.69 8.19 -2.37
CA ALA A 672 -55.69 8.57 -1.39
C ALA A 672 -54.91 9.83 -1.80
N LEU A 673 -54.47 9.93 -3.07
CA LEU A 673 -53.80 11.13 -3.57
C LEU A 673 -54.69 12.37 -3.45
N ILE A 674 -55.96 12.27 -3.83
CA ILE A 674 -56.93 13.38 -3.75
C ILE A 674 -57.24 13.71 -2.30
N THR A 675 -57.60 12.73 -1.48
CA THR A 675 -58.03 12.96 -0.10
C THR A 675 -56.88 13.52 0.75
N LEU A 676 -55.64 13.07 0.51
CA LEU A 676 -54.46 13.65 1.16
C LEU A 676 -54.15 15.05 0.61
N SER A 677 -54.24 15.26 -0.71
CA SER A 677 -54.00 16.58 -1.30
C SER A 677 -55.04 17.63 -0.91
N ASP A 678 -56.32 17.26 -0.76
CA ASP A 678 -57.40 18.14 -0.31
C ASP A 678 -57.20 18.58 1.15
N ALA A 679 -56.54 17.73 1.93
CA ALA A 679 -56.11 18.04 3.29
C ALA A 679 -54.75 18.77 3.33
N GLU A 680 -54.21 19.19 2.18
CA GLU A 680 -52.88 19.81 2.02
C GLU A 680 -51.72 18.95 2.54
N LEU A 681 -51.92 17.62 2.61
CA LEU A 681 -50.92 16.66 3.02
C LEU A 681 -50.15 16.14 1.82
N THR A 682 -48.83 16.04 1.96
CA THR A 682 -48.01 15.35 0.97
C THR A 682 -48.39 13.88 0.96
N PRO A 683 -48.83 13.31 -0.17
CA PRO A 683 -49.22 11.91 -0.20
C PRO A 683 -48.00 11.05 0.11
N SER A 684 -48.09 10.20 1.12
CA SER A 684 -47.02 9.33 1.62
C SER A 684 -47.53 7.90 1.75
N PHE A 685 -47.79 7.22 0.64
CA PHE A 685 -48.18 5.82 0.67
C PHE A 685 -47.63 5.09 -0.54
N ARG A 686 -47.43 3.79 -0.44
CA ARG A 686 -46.87 2.95 -1.50
C ARG A 686 -47.66 1.67 -1.60
N ILE A 687 -47.77 1.12 -2.80
CA ILE A 687 -48.62 -0.03 -3.04
C ILE A 687 -47.78 -1.13 -3.68
N GLY A 688 -47.87 -2.33 -3.13
CA GLY A 688 -47.30 -3.55 -3.71
C GLY A 688 -48.40 -4.53 -4.09
N LEU A 689 -48.29 -5.17 -5.25
CA LEU A 689 -49.21 -6.22 -5.71
C LEU A 689 -48.42 -7.43 -6.18
N ASP A 690 -48.77 -8.60 -5.65
CA ASP A 690 -48.28 -9.88 -6.15
C ASP A 690 -49.43 -10.87 -6.38
N VAL A 691 -49.17 -11.85 -7.24
CA VAL A 691 -50.04 -12.98 -7.49
C VAL A 691 -49.21 -14.25 -7.37
N GLY A 692 -49.60 -15.10 -6.44
CA GLY A 692 -48.83 -16.31 -6.17
C GLY A 692 -49.59 -17.31 -5.33
N ARG A 693 -48.88 -18.33 -4.87
CA ARG A 693 -49.45 -19.39 -4.04
C ARG A 693 -49.61 -18.89 -2.61
N ALA A 694 -50.76 -19.17 -2.02
CA ALA A 694 -51.04 -18.85 -0.63
C ALA A 694 -51.84 -19.98 0.02
N PHE A 695 -51.90 -20.01 1.34
CA PHE A 695 -52.79 -20.85 2.09
C PHE A 695 -53.58 -19.99 3.06
N GLY A 696 -54.89 -20.20 3.11
CA GLY A 696 -55.77 -19.49 4.02
C GLY A 696 -56.40 -20.47 4.99
N ALA A 697 -56.66 -20.02 6.21
CA ALA A 697 -57.48 -20.75 7.17
C ALA A 697 -58.23 -19.77 8.08
N VAL A 698 -59.36 -20.22 8.64
CA VAL A 698 -59.94 -19.62 9.84
C VAL A 698 -59.37 -20.39 11.03
N LEU A 699 -58.70 -19.68 11.92
CA LEU A 699 -58.05 -20.24 13.11
C LEU A 699 -58.85 -19.87 14.36
N GLY A 700 -59.09 -20.87 15.21
CA GLY A 700 -59.83 -20.69 16.46
C GLY A 700 -61.33 -20.96 16.29
N ASP A 701 -61.97 -21.36 17.40
CA ASP A 701 -63.37 -21.78 17.40
C ASP A 701 -64.32 -20.65 17.84
N ASP A 702 -63.85 -19.67 18.63
CA ASP A 702 -64.60 -18.45 18.99
C ASP A 702 -63.71 -17.33 19.60
N PRO A 703 -63.47 -16.20 18.91
CA PRO A 703 -63.80 -15.96 17.51
C PRO A 703 -62.80 -16.66 16.57
N GLY A 704 -63.32 -17.18 15.46
CA GLY A 704 -62.47 -17.68 14.37
C GLY A 704 -61.85 -16.52 13.60
N LEU A 705 -60.52 -16.47 13.54
CA LEU A 705 -59.73 -15.45 12.86
C LEU A 705 -59.29 -15.95 11.49
N PHE A 706 -59.75 -15.30 10.43
CA PHE A 706 -59.27 -15.56 9.08
C PHE A 706 -57.91 -14.93 8.85
N ASN A 707 -56.98 -15.69 8.25
CA ASN A 707 -55.72 -15.15 7.77
C ASN A 707 -55.20 -15.94 6.55
N VAL A 708 -54.35 -15.30 5.74
CA VAL A 708 -53.71 -15.86 4.55
C VAL A 708 -52.21 -15.71 4.66
N TRP A 709 -51.50 -16.82 4.49
CA TRP A 709 -50.05 -16.87 4.51
C TRP A 709 -49.54 -17.40 3.18
N GLY A 710 -48.37 -16.94 2.76
CA GLY A 710 -47.72 -17.46 1.57
C GLY A 710 -46.81 -16.45 0.92
N GLU A 711 -46.18 -16.89 -0.16
CA GLU A 711 -45.22 -16.12 -0.92
C GLU A 711 -45.83 -14.83 -1.47
N ALA A 712 -47.10 -14.87 -1.89
CA ALA A 712 -47.81 -13.70 -2.41
C ALA A 712 -47.96 -12.59 -1.37
N ALA A 713 -48.24 -12.94 -0.10
CA ALA A 713 -48.41 -11.96 0.98
C ALA A 713 -47.08 -11.30 1.37
N GLN A 714 -46.02 -12.10 1.47
CA GLN A 714 -44.69 -11.57 1.78
C GLN A 714 -44.14 -10.71 0.62
N THR A 715 -44.38 -11.14 -0.62
CA THR A 715 -43.89 -10.44 -1.81
C THR A 715 -44.65 -9.14 -2.03
N SER A 716 -45.98 -9.10 -1.87
CA SER A 716 -46.75 -7.85 -2.01
C SER A 716 -46.29 -6.80 -1.01
N GLU A 717 -45.97 -7.19 0.23
CA GLU A 717 -45.44 -6.29 1.24
C GLU A 717 -44.05 -5.75 0.88
N LEU A 718 -43.12 -6.63 0.47
CA LEU A 718 -41.79 -6.22 0.04
C LEU A 718 -41.81 -5.30 -1.18
N LEU A 719 -42.76 -5.52 -2.10
CA LEU A 719 -42.97 -4.64 -3.24
C LEU A 719 -43.51 -3.26 -2.82
N ALA A 720 -44.38 -3.19 -1.80
CA ALA A 720 -44.86 -1.93 -1.26
C ALA A 720 -43.72 -1.13 -0.60
N VAL A 721 -42.89 -1.80 0.21
CA VAL A 721 -41.72 -1.18 0.86
C VAL A 721 -40.67 -0.70 -0.16
N SER A 722 -40.46 -1.47 -1.23
CA SER A 722 -39.46 -1.15 -2.26
C SER A 722 -39.96 -0.24 -3.39
N ALA A 723 -41.26 0.13 -3.37
CA ALA A 723 -41.81 1.02 -4.38
C ALA A 723 -41.07 2.37 -4.38
N PRO A 724 -40.72 2.93 -5.55
CA PRO A 724 -39.78 4.04 -5.64
C PRO A 724 -40.33 5.37 -5.10
N ASP A 725 -41.58 5.70 -5.45
CA ASP A 725 -42.19 6.97 -5.15
C ASP A 725 -43.55 6.75 -4.46
N SER A 726 -44.00 7.74 -3.70
CA SER A 726 -45.33 7.73 -3.11
C SER A 726 -46.43 7.70 -4.19
N GLY A 727 -47.53 7.01 -3.90
CA GLY A 727 -48.60 6.66 -4.83
C GLY A 727 -48.21 5.58 -5.83
N THR A 728 -46.97 5.07 -5.84
CA THR A 728 -46.57 4.06 -6.84
C THR A 728 -47.15 2.70 -6.52
N ILE A 729 -47.73 2.05 -7.54
CA ILE A 729 -48.15 0.65 -7.47
C ILE A 729 -47.06 -0.20 -8.12
N GLN A 730 -46.22 -0.83 -7.31
CA GLN A 730 -45.20 -1.76 -7.78
C GLN A 730 -45.76 -3.18 -7.80
N VAL A 731 -45.56 -3.90 -8.90
CA VAL A 731 -46.07 -5.24 -9.12
C VAL A 731 -44.94 -6.23 -9.42
N SER A 732 -45.17 -7.49 -9.06
CA SER A 732 -44.25 -8.58 -9.40
C SER A 732 -44.28 -8.93 -10.90
N GLU A 733 -43.31 -9.73 -11.34
CA GLU A 733 -43.30 -10.28 -12.70
C GLU A 733 -44.53 -11.14 -13.00
N THR A 734 -45.02 -11.90 -12.01
CA THR A 734 -46.20 -12.76 -12.15
C THR A 734 -47.47 -11.92 -12.34
N ALA A 735 -47.65 -10.88 -11.53
CA ALA A 735 -48.77 -9.95 -11.68
C ALA A 735 -48.72 -9.18 -13.00
N TYR A 736 -47.52 -8.72 -13.42
CA TYR A 736 -47.31 -8.08 -14.71
C TYR A 736 -47.70 -9.00 -15.88
N ALA A 737 -47.28 -10.27 -15.86
CA ALA A 737 -47.57 -11.22 -16.92
C ALA A 737 -49.08 -11.40 -17.15
N LEU A 738 -49.89 -11.34 -16.09
CA LEU A 738 -51.35 -11.48 -16.13
C LEU A 738 -52.07 -10.18 -16.53
N LEU A 739 -51.49 -9.01 -16.24
CA LEU A 739 -52.15 -7.72 -16.38
C LEU A 739 -51.67 -6.89 -17.59
N ARG A 740 -50.51 -7.21 -18.19
CA ARG A 740 -49.84 -6.39 -19.23
C ARG A 740 -50.70 -6.04 -20.46
N ASP A 741 -51.70 -6.86 -20.77
CA ASP A 741 -52.55 -6.64 -21.94
C ASP A 741 -53.65 -5.61 -21.66
N TYR A 742 -54.02 -5.39 -20.39
CA TYR A 742 -55.11 -4.51 -19.96
C TYR A 742 -54.62 -3.19 -19.33
N TYR A 743 -53.37 -3.15 -18.88
CA TYR A 743 -52.81 -2.01 -18.15
C TYR A 743 -51.45 -1.60 -18.69
N LEU A 744 -51.11 -0.33 -18.47
CA LEU A 744 -49.83 0.24 -18.84
C LEU A 744 -48.83 0.07 -17.70
N PHE A 745 -47.72 -0.57 -18.01
CA PHE A 745 -46.63 -0.81 -17.07
C PHE A 745 -45.34 -0.14 -17.50
N ARG A 746 -44.58 0.32 -16.52
CA ARG A 746 -43.19 0.77 -16.69
C ARG A 746 -42.25 -0.24 -16.02
N PRO A 747 -41.22 -0.76 -16.70
CA PRO A 747 -40.25 -1.63 -16.05
C PRO A 747 -39.48 -0.87 -14.97
N ARG A 748 -39.34 -1.48 -13.78
CA ARG A 748 -38.61 -0.90 -12.64
C ARG A 748 -37.18 -1.43 -12.52
N GLY A 749 -36.94 -2.63 -13.04
CA GLY A 749 -35.63 -3.30 -13.05
C GLY A 749 -35.64 -4.62 -12.28
N MET A 750 -34.46 -5.22 -12.14
CA MET A 750 -34.26 -6.46 -11.40
C MET A 750 -34.22 -6.19 -9.89
N PHE A 751 -35.07 -6.86 -9.12
CA PHE A 751 -35.17 -6.74 -7.67
C PHE A 751 -35.03 -8.12 -7.01
N TYR A 752 -34.34 -8.20 -5.88
CA TYR A 752 -34.20 -9.45 -5.13
C TYR A 752 -35.37 -9.63 -4.17
N LEU A 753 -36.15 -10.68 -4.38
CA LEU A 753 -37.19 -11.11 -3.46
C LEU A 753 -36.72 -12.38 -2.71
N PRO A 754 -36.85 -12.46 -1.36
CA PRO A 754 -36.26 -13.51 -0.52
C PRO A 754 -36.66 -14.98 -0.80
N VAL A 755 -37.48 -15.24 -1.82
CA VAL A 755 -37.94 -16.59 -2.22
C VAL A 755 -37.85 -16.79 -3.74
N LEU A 756 -38.20 -15.78 -4.54
CA LEU A 756 -38.13 -15.82 -6.01
C LEU A 756 -36.72 -15.53 -6.57
N GLY A 757 -35.81 -15.03 -5.75
CA GLY A 757 -34.49 -14.59 -6.19
C GLY A 757 -34.58 -13.25 -6.93
N ILE A 758 -33.69 -13.05 -7.92
CA ILE A 758 -33.66 -11.82 -8.71
C ILE A 758 -34.72 -11.92 -9.82
N THR A 759 -35.77 -11.11 -9.74
CA THR A 759 -36.88 -11.06 -10.70
C THR A 759 -37.17 -9.62 -11.11
N ASN A 760 -37.78 -9.42 -12.29
CA ASN A 760 -38.14 -8.08 -12.75
C ASN A 760 -39.39 -7.59 -12.04
N THR A 761 -39.37 -6.35 -11.55
CA THR A 761 -40.58 -5.69 -11.06
C THR A 761 -41.02 -4.60 -12.01
N TYR A 762 -42.30 -4.25 -11.94
CA TYR A 762 -42.93 -3.30 -12.84
C TYR A 762 -43.76 -2.30 -12.03
N VAL A 763 -43.97 -1.11 -12.56
CA VAL A 763 -44.86 -0.10 -11.97
C VAL A 763 -46.12 -0.03 -12.80
N LEU A 764 -47.28 -0.28 -12.17
CA LEU A 764 -48.59 -0.12 -12.75
C LEU A 764 -48.97 1.37 -12.79
N ALA A 765 -49.04 1.93 -13.99
CA ALA A 765 -49.28 3.36 -14.18
C ALA A 765 -50.78 3.68 -14.29
N ALA A 766 -51.46 3.06 -15.26
CA ALA A 766 -52.86 3.33 -15.57
C ALA A 766 -53.48 2.16 -16.34
N ARG A 767 -54.80 2.18 -16.49
CA ARG A 767 -55.51 1.32 -17.43
C ARG A 767 -55.19 1.72 -18.86
N ARG A 768 -55.09 0.74 -19.75
CA ARG A 768 -54.72 0.95 -21.15
C ARG A 768 -55.85 1.53 -21.99
#